data_AF-A0A7S4I8D7-F1
#
_entry.id   AF-A0A7S4I8D7-F1
#
_cell.length_a   1.000
_cell.length_b   1.000
_cell.length_c   1.000
_cell.angle_alpha   90.00
_cell.angle_beta   90.00
_cell.angle_gamma   90.00
#
_symmetry.space_group_name_H-M   'P 1'
#
loop_
_entity.id
_entity.type
_entity.pdbx_description
1 polymer ?
#
loop_
_entity_poly.entity_id
_entity_poly.type
_entity_poly.pdbx_seq_one_letter_code
_entity_poly.pdbx_strand_id
1 'polypeptide(L)'
;MADGNRPARSFSKARLTGAHMVTSKAPELLSGEQYLVGGESISAVTLYDNKGMVQAEDGNLWATNFRSIFRFYETGEFSIPHTNVLRIVKEGYIRDKEQFSFQCRDMSIEIFAVLLTTKPRKELMRAIQKMCSAKSHKKLFCFSHPQSTYSQDGWKIFNLSEEFQRQGANMNNWRISVANLKYDLCSTYPTNLVVPNQVPEDLMFSIAQIRVKGRVQGLTWGSSKDAFLLRCSQFNIVTDDMTGFAGAQYSKSNETYMKAVLALTESECIHIYDTGSRKAFPSHLYQNFYQDKCAINTLGLPTEAQLNESIRALAGVCTGVQPITSSSSWLDEVDKCCWLEHLSKLLRGAVAISITLDDGHPALLQSESGVGPLSALSALCQILIDPYYRTIKGICVLIEKDFIYFGHKFAFFVGRKMTDEYSCVFLMFLDALWQIIQQFPLSFEFNEEFLLFLINSTYSCQFGTFLPACEKERAEYAKKTPSVWSYILDHTAEFLNPLYRERTSLLQFNADKERLRLWSAFYLRHRCRFSLLKVDKAIQTAFSKGVNSLEFSSLKIPSMPCETAQNQELIHVTSVNLSDNILNKIPLSLIAATNLKSLSISGNLIPFIAEDYLDEFTKRISGLETLDLNCNQIIELSDYICRFKQLQRLKLHGNLLSALPDLSGFSELVELDIGGNQVNVIPSEIFCMTNLEVLNISSNSMTLLPE
;
A
#
# COMPACT_ATOMS: atom_id res chain seq x y z
N MET A 1 -5.90 -50.39 -42.62
CA MET A 1 -5.12 -50.03 -43.82
C MET A 1 -5.85 -48.85 -44.45
N ALA A 2 -5.46 -47.64 -44.07
CA ALA A 2 -4.59 -46.74 -44.86
C ALA A 2 -5.45 -45.90 -45.83
N ASP A 3 -5.28 -44.61 -46.04
CA ASP A 3 -4.49 -43.56 -45.38
C ASP A 3 -5.09 -42.24 -45.87
N GLY A 4 -5.32 -41.28 -44.96
CA GLY A 4 -5.89 -39.97 -45.27
C GLY A 4 -4.83 -38.89 -45.20
N ASN A 5 -4.41 -38.39 -46.37
CA ASN A 5 -3.50 -37.26 -46.59
C ASN A 5 -3.88 -36.00 -45.77
N ARG A 6 -2.94 -35.51 -44.96
CA ARG A 6 -2.75 -34.08 -44.66
C ARG A 6 -1.25 -33.75 -44.62
N PRO A 7 -0.83 -32.58 -45.13
CA PRO A 7 0.57 -32.28 -45.35
C PRO A 7 1.30 -31.94 -44.05
N ALA A 8 2.44 -32.60 -43.84
CA ALA A 8 3.40 -32.29 -42.80
C ALA A 8 4.05 -30.92 -43.07
N ARG A 9 3.85 -29.95 -42.17
CA ARG A 9 4.78 -28.83 -42.01
C ARG A 9 5.92 -29.31 -41.12
N SER A 10 7.08 -29.49 -41.72
CA SER A 10 8.34 -29.82 -41.07
C SER A 10 8.76 -28.69 -40.12
N PHE A 11 8.62 -28.91 -38.82
CA PHE A 11 9.46 -28.22 -37.84
C PHE A 11 10.85 -28.85 -37.92
N SER A 12 11.73 -28.23 -38.71
CA SER A 12 13.15 -28.52 -38.71
C SER A 12 13.70 -28.36 -37.28
N LYS A 13 14.16 -29.47 -36.70
CA LYS A 13 15.05 -29.51 -35.54
C LYS A 13 16.34 -28.74 -35.87
N ALA A 14 16.33 -27.43 -35.68
CA ALA A 14 17.57 -26.70 -35.50
C ALA A 14 18.05 -26.98 -34.07
N ARG A 15 19.09 -27.81 -33.96
CA ARG A 15 19.93 -27.89 -32.77
C ARG A 15 20.45 -26.47 -32.49
N LEU A 16 19.89 -25.82 -31.48
CA LEU A 16 20.52 -24.68 -30.81
C LEU A 16 21.67 -25.24 -29.94
N THR A 17 22.74 -25.69 -30.59
CA THR A 17 24.06 -25.74 -29.98
C THR A 17 24.60 -24.32 -30.00
N GLY A 18 24.30 -23.59 -28.94
CA GLY A 18 24.63 -22.19 -28.78
C GLY A 18 24.12 -21.72 -27.43
N ALA A 19 24.59 -22.38 -26.38
CA ALA A 19 24.45 -21.91 -25.01
C ALA A 19 25.14 -20.55 -24.90
N HIS A 20 24.41 -19.48 -25.16
CA HIS A 20 24.73 -18.19 -24.58
C HIS A 20 24.47 -18.32 -23.08
N MET A 21 25.55 -18.55 -22.35
CA MET A 21 25.59 -18.61 -20.90
C MET A 21 24.97 -17.33 -20.33
N VAL A 22 23.75 -17.43 -19.83
CA VAL A 22 23.37 -16.64 -18.65
C VAL A 22 24.31 -17.13 -17.54
N THR A 23 25.08 -16.20 -17.00
CA THR A 23 26.21 -16.46 -16.11
C THR A 23 25.88 -17.49 -15.03
N SER A 24 26.70 -18.55 -14.91
CA SER A 24 26.70 -19.55 -13.83
C SER A 24 27.04 -18.98 -12.43
N LYS A 25 27.06 -17.66 -12.28
CA LYS A 25 27.44 -16.98 -11.05
C LYS A 25 26.33 -17.17 -10.02
N ALA A 26 26.65 -17.67 -8.84
CA ALA A 26 25.68 -17.82 -7.76
C ALA A 26 24.99 -16.48 -7.43
N PRO A 27 23.72 -16.47 -6.99
CA PRO A 27 23.04 -15.27 -6.50
C PRO A 27 23.84 -14.46 -5.48
N GLU A 28 23.59 -13.16 -5.44
CA GLU A 28 24.17 -12.31 -4.42
C GLU A 28 23.46 -12.52 -3.09
N LEU A 29 24.25 -12.70 -2.03
CA LEU A 29 23.76 -12.97 -0.69
C LEU A 29 23.82 -11.70 0.15
N LEU A 30 22.79 -11.51 0.98
CA LEU A 30 22.80 -10.46 1.99
C LEU A 30 23.88 -10.74 3.05
N SER A 31 24.30 -9.71 3.77
CA SER A 31 25.21 -9.88 4.92
C SER A 31 24.59 -10.83 5.96
N GLY A 32 25.31 -11.91 6.29
CA GLY A 32 24.83 -12.98 7.18
C GLY A 32 23.96 -14.06 6.51
N GLU A 33 23.63 -13.90 5.23
CA GLU A 33 22.95 -14.92 4.43
C GLU A 33 23.95 -15.99 3.97
N GLN A 34 23.53 -17.25 4.00
CA GLN A 34 24.36 -18.40 3.67
C GLN A 34 23.58 -19.41 2.81
N TYR A 35 24.24 -19.98 1.81
CA TYR A 35 23.69 -21.09 1.03
C TYR A 35 23.48 -22.33 1.90
N LEU A 36 22.28 -22.90 1.84
CA LEU A 36 21.99 -24.23 2.37
C LEU A 36 22.19 -25.29 1.28
N VAL A 37 21.57 -25.07 0.13
CA VAL A 37 21.64 -25.91 -1.08
C VAL A 37 21.43 -24.99 -2.29
N GLY A 38 22.14 -25.20 -3.40
CA GLY A 38 22.11 -24.22 -4.50
C GLY A 38 22.40 -24.77 -5.89
N GLY A 39 21.88 -24.08 -6.91
CA GLY A 39 22.20 -24.28 -8.33
C GLY A 39 21.39 -25.38 -9.02
N GLU A 40 20.38 -25.93 -8.35
CA GLU A 40 19.63 -27.07 -8.88
C GLU A 40 18.68 -26.65 -9.98
N SER A 41 18.72 -27.36 -11.11
CA SER A 41 17.82 -27.09 -12.24
C SER A 41 16.36 -27.36 -11.84
N ILE A 42 15.51 -26.37 -12.06
CA ILE A 42 14.07 -26.45 -11.91
C ILE A 42 13.39 -26.09 -13.24
N SER A 43 12.14 -26.51 -13.41
CA SER A 43 11.25 -25.81 -14.34
C SER A 43 10.23 -25.09 -13.48
N ALA A 44 10.23 -23.76 -13.47
CA ALA A 44 9.05 -23.10 -12.95
C ALA A 44 7.89 -23.39 -13.87
N VAL A 45 6.74 -23.66 -13.27
CA VAL A 45 5.50 -23.82 -13.98
C VAL A 45 4.77 -22.53 -13.74
N THR A 46 5.01 -21.56 -14.62
CA THR A 46 4.27 -20.32 -14.60
C THR A 46 2.87 -20.64 -15.12
N LEU A 47 1.89 -20.60 -14.23
CA LEU A 47 0.49 -20.55 -14.62
C LEU A 47 0.07 -19.08 -14.83
N TYR A 48 -1.14 -18.91 -15.35
CA TYR A 48 -1.90 -17.65 -15.53
C TYR A 48 -1.90 -17.04 -16.93
N ASP A 49 -2.41 -17.81 -17.90
CA ASP A 49 -3.35 -17.27 -18.89
C ASP A 49 -4.70 -18.02 -18.83
N ASN A 50 -5.77 -17.37 -19.28
CA ASN A 50 -7.15 -17.89 -19.21
C ASN A 50 -7.42 -19.07 -20.16
N LYS A 51 -6.39 -19.60 -20.84
CA LYS A 51 -6.50 -20.70 -21.81
C LYS A 51 -5.81 -21.99 -21.33
N GLY A 52 -5.26 -22.01 -20.12
CA GLY A 52 -4.56 -23.19 -19.61
C GLY A 52 -3.21 -23.44 -20.30
N MET A 53 -2.50 -22.40 -20.74
CA MET A 53 -1.12 -22.58 -21.19
C MET A 53 -0.12 -22.45 -20.03
N VAL A 54 0.63 -23.52 -19.82
CA VAL A 54 1.85 -23.61 -19.02
C VAL A 54 3.01 -23.12 -19.88
N GLN A 55 3.52 -21.91 -19.65
CA GLN A 55 4.88 -21.58 -20.08
C GLN A 55 5.80 -22.08 -18.97
N ALA A 56 6.35 -23.28 -19.15
CA ALA A 56 7.38 -23.78 -18.26
C ALA A 56 8.70 -23.11 -18.66
N GLU A 57 9.21 -22.23 -17.80
CA GLU A 57 10.53 -21.65 -18.00
C GLU A 57 11.54 -22.41 -17.15
N ASP A 58 12.61 -22.86 -17.79
CA ASP A 58 13.70 -23.52 -17.10
C ASP A 58 14.57 -22.48 -16.39
N GLY A 59 15.07 -22.90 -15.23
CA GLY A 59 15.90 -22.05 -14.40
C GLY A 59 16.59 -22.85 -13.31
N ASN A 60 17.06 -22.13 -12.30
CA ASN A 60 17.76 -22.67 -11.16
C ASN A 60 17.12 -22.18 -9.86
N LEU A 61 17.15 -23.05 -8.84
CA LEU A 61 16.67 -22.76 -7.49
C LEU A 61 17.80 -22.88 -6.48
N TRP A 62 17.91 -21.88 -5.61
CA TRP A 62 18.77 -21.89 -4.44
C TRP A 62 17.94 -21.73 -3.18
N ALA A 63 18.36 -22.36 -2.10
CA ALA A 63 17.84 -22.16 -0.77
C ALA A 63 18.94 -21.63 0.15
N THR A 64 18.66 -20.54 0.85
CA THR A 64 19.55 -19.94 1.84
C THR A 64 18.98 -20.10 3.25
N ASN A 65 19.66 -19.60 4.28
CA ASN A 65 19.07 -19.46 5.61
C ASN A 65 17.96 -18.39 5.69
N PHE A 66 17.64 -17.69 4.59
CA PHE A 66 16.66 -16.61 4.54
C PHE A 66 15.53 -16.85 3.53
N ARG A 67 15.87 -17.22 2.29
CA ARG A 67 14.95 -17.22 1.16
C ARG A 67 15.23 -18.33 0.16
N SER A 68 14.22 -18.62 -0.65
CA SER A 68 14.35 -19.38 -1.89
C SER A 68 14.55 -18.41 -3.05
N ILE A 69 15.61 -18.58 -3.84
CA ILE A 69 15.97 -17.71 -4.96
C ILE A 69 15.72 -18.49 -6.26
N PHE A 70 14.89 -17.92 -7.13
CA PHE A 70 14.51 -18.48 -8.43
C PHE A 70 15.16 -17.62 -9.51
N ARG A 71 15.99 -18.22 -10.37
CA ARG A 71 16.56 -17.54 -11.54
C ARG A 71 16.19 -18.28 -12.81
N PHE A 72 15.55 -17.59 -13.73
CA PHE A 72 15.19 -18.10 -15.04
C PHE A 72 16.12 -17.58 -16.13
N TYR A 73 16.24 -18.35 -17.20
CA TYR A 73 17.18 -18.02 -18.28
C TYR A 73 16.72 -16.82 -19.13
N GLU A 74 15.42 -16.62 -19.30
CA GLU A 74 14.88 -15.56 -20.15
C GLU A 74 14.30 -14.40 -19.34
N THR A 75 13.56 -14.67 -18.28
CA THR A 75 12.74 -13.66 -17.57
C THR A 75 13.47 -12.96 -16.41
N GLY A 76 14.47 -13.58 -15.78
CA GLY A 76 15.26 -12.94 -14.70
C GLY A 76 15.18 -13.67 -13.36
N GLU A 77 15.37 -12.95 -12.26
CA GLU A 77 15.45 -13.51 -10.90
C GLU A 77 14.38 -12.93 -9.97
N PHE A 78 13.82 -13.77 -9.10
CA PHE A 78 13.07 -13.30 -7.94
C PHE A 78 13.34 -14.21 -6.73
N SER A 79 12.95 -13.77 -5.53
CA SER A 79 13.12 -14.58 -4.33
C SER A 79 11.94 -14.50 -3.37
N ILE A 80 11.77 -15.55 -2.55
CA ILE A 80 10.70 -15.69 -1.57
C ILE A 80 11.32 -15.96 -0.20
N PRO A 81 11.17 -15.05 0.78
CA PRO A 81 11.58 -15.30 2.16
C PRO A 81 10.87 -16.53 2.74
N HIS A 82 11.61 -17.41 3.42
CA HIS A 82 11.04 -18.63 4.00
C HIS A 82 9.95 -18.35 5.03
N THR A 83 10.04 -17.21 5.73
CA THR A 83 9.03 -16.75 6.70
C THR A 83 7.78 -16.19 6.05
N ASN A 84 7.81 -15.86 4.76
CA ASN A 84 6.62 -15.48 4.01
C ASN A 84 5.80 -16.72 3.60
N VAL A 85 6.43 -17.88 3.39
CA VAL A 85 5.74 -19.12 3.01
C VAL A 85 4.89 -19.65 4.18
N LEU A 86 3.56 -19.68 4.01
CA LEU A 86 2.61 -20.27 4.97
C LEU A 86 2.60 -21.79 4.86
N ARG A 87 2.55 -22.27 3.62
CA ARG A 87 2.40 -23.69 3.32
C ARG A 87 3.10 -24.04 2.02
N ILE A 88 3.68 -25.23 1.99
CA ILE A 88 4.18 -25.88 0.78
C ILE A 88 3.22 -27.02 0.46
N VAL A 89 2.57 -26.98 -0.70
CA VAL A 89 1.65 -28.02 -1.17
C VAL A 89 2.30 -28.79 -2.31
N LYS A 90 2.15 -30.11 -2.33
CA LYS A 90 2.48 -30.94 -3.49
C LYS A 90 1.23 -31.03 -4.36
N GLU A 91 1.25 -30.38 -5.51
CA GLU A 91 0.10 -30.25 -6.42
C GLU A 91 -0.05 -31.48 -7.32
N GLY A 92 1.04 -32.20 -7.57
CA GLY A 92 1.05 -33.39 -8.42
C GLY A 92 2.34 -33.54 -9.19
N TYR A 93 2.22 -33.90 -10.47
CA TYR A 93 3.33 -34.11 -11.38
C TYR A 93 3.07 -33.41 -12.71
N ILE A 94 4.11 -32.80 -13.27
CA ILE A 94 4.12 -32.31 -14.66
C ILE A 94 5.25 -33.02 -15.38
N ARG A 95 4.88 -33.83 -16.36
CA ARG A 95 5.79 -34.81 -17.01
C ARG A 95 6.38 -35.76 -15.96
N ASP A 96 7.67 -35.64 -15.67
CA ASP A 96 8.44 -36.41 -14.69
C ASP A 96 8.79 -35.59 -13.43
N LYS A 97 8.39 -34.32 -13.37
CA LYS A 97 8.76 -33.39 -12.29
C LYS A 97 7.66 -33.31 -11.24
N GLU A 98 8.04 -33.31 -9.97
CA GLU A 98 7.11 -33.05 -8.85
C GLU A 98 6.78 -31.57 -8.79
N GLN A 99 5.49 -31.26 -8.79
CA GLN A 99 5.00 -29.88 -8.72
C GLN A 99 4.72 -29.49 -7.26
N PHE A 100 5.25 -28.33 -6.87
CA PHE A 100 5.04 -27.71 -5.57
C PHE A 100 4.43 -26.32 -5.74
N SER A 101 3.59 -25.92 -4.78
CA SER A 101 3.14 -24.54 -4.64
C SER A 101 3.57 -23.98 -3.28
N PHE A 102 4.10 -22.76 -3.27
CA PHE A 102 4.26 -21.96 -2.08
C PHE A 102 3.04 -21.06 -1.95
N GLN A 103 2.26 -21.27 -0.90
CA GLN A 103 1.20 -20.36 -0.49
C GLN A 103 1.81 -19.40 0.54
N CYS A 104 1.78 -18.09 0.26
CA CYS A 104 2.50 -17.07 1.02
C CYS A 104 1.56 -16.12 1.79
N ARG A 105 2.11 -15.39 2.77
CA ARG A 105 1.35 -14.46 3.64
C ARG A 105 0.92 -13.20 2.91
N ASP A 106 1.68 -12.79 1.91
CA ASP A 106 1.33 -11.71 0.97
C ASP A 106 0.34 -12.15 -0.10
N MET A 107 -0.44 -13.21 0.17
CA MET A 107 -1.49 -13.78 -0.67
C MET A 107 -0.98 -14.44 -1.95
N SER A 108 0.33 -14.54 -2.15
CA SER A 108 0.88 -15.14 -3.36
C SER A 108 0.79 -16.67 -3.38
N ILE A 109 0.61 -17.22 -4.58
CA ILE A 109 0.72 -18.66 -4.85
C ILE A 109 1.77 -18.85 -5.94
N GLU A 110 2.90 -19.45 -5.58
CA GLU A 110 4.05 -19.57 -6.47
C GLU A 110 4.29 -21.05 -6.78
N ILE A 111 4.14 -21.43 -8.05
CA ILE A 111 4.11 -22.83 -8.48
C ILE A 111 5.37 -23.15 -9.27
N PHE A 112 6.04 -24.25 -8.92
CA PHE A 112 7.25 -24.70 -9.60
C PHE A 112 7.34 -26.23 -9.60
N ALA A 113 8.05 -26.78 -10.59
CA ALA A 113 8.26 -28.21 -10.71
C ALA A 113 9.74 -28.58 -10.64
N VAL A 114 10.05 -29.58 -9.82
CA VAL A 114 11.41 -30.05 -9.58
C VAL A 114 11.50 -31.55 -9.86
N LEU A 115 12.49 -31.95 -10.66
CA LEU A 115 12.77 -33.36 -10.92
C LEU A 115 13.56 -33.97 -9.75
N LEU A 116 12.87 -34.55 -8.76
CA LEU A 116 13.47 -35.11 -7.53
C LEU A 116 14.17 -36.47 -7.70
N THR A 117 14.89 -36.67 -8.81
CA THR A 117 15.63 -37.92 -9.08
C THR A 117 16.98 -37.96 -8.37
N THR A 118 17.61 -36.81 -8.14
CA THR A 118 18.95 -36.70 -7.56
C THR A 118 18.91 -36.40 -6.05
N LYS A 119 19.95 -36.83 -5.33
CA LYS A 119 20.11 -36.55 -3.88
C LYS A 119 20.11 -35.03 -3.58
N PRO A 120 20.83 -34.17 -4.32
CA PRO A 120 20.84 -32.72 -4.07
C PRO A 120 19.47 -32.07 -4.14
N ARG A 121 18.64 -32.45 -5.12
CA ARG A 121 17.27 -31.88 -5.26
C ARG A 121 16.34 -32.31 -4.13
N LYS A 122 16.49 -33.55 -3.64
CA LYS A 122 15.77 -34.01 -2.43
C LYS A 122 16.23 -33.25 -1.19
N GLU A 123 17.51 -32.92 -1.09
CA GLU A 123 18.06 -32.11 0.02
C GLU A 123 17.59 -30.67 -0.04
N LEU A 124 17.54 -30.07 -1.23
CA LEU A 124 16.99 -28.72 -1.46
C LEU A 124 15.57 -28.58 -0.91
N MET A 125 14.66 -29.46 -1.33
CA MET A 125 13.27 -29.41 -0.87
C MET A 125 13.12 -29.65 0.64
N ARG A 126 13.93 -30.56 1.21
CA ARG A 126 13.95 -30.76 2.68
C ARG A 126 14.47 -29.54 3.42
N ALA A 127 15.49 -28.86 2.89
CA ALA A 127 16.05 -27.65 3.48
C ALA A 127 15.00 -26.53 3.50
N ILE A 128 14.33 -26.28 2.36
CA ILE A 128 13.25 -25.29 2.26
C ILE A 128 12.13 -25.62 3.26
N GLN A 129 11.62 -26.86 3.28
CA GLN A 129 10.56 -27.28 4.21
C GLN A 129 10.96 -27.08 5.68
N LYS A 130 12.22 -27.36 6.04
CA LYS A 130 12.75 -27.15 7.38
C LYS A 130 12.82 -25.67 7.76
N MET A 131 13.21 -24.80 6.83
CA MET A 131 13.30 -23.36 7.05
C MET A 131 11.92 -22.72 7.19
N CYS A 132 10.97 -23.05 6.31
CA CYS A 132 9.60 -22.52 6.38
C CYS A 132 8.82 -22.99 7.63
N SER A 133 9.25 -24.09 8.27
CA SER A 133 8.61 -24.65 9.48
C SER A 133 9.35 -24.31 10.78
N ALA A 134 10.25 -23.32 10.77
CA ALA A 134 11.02 -22.93 11.95
C ALA A 134 10.12 -22.49 13.12
N LYS A 135 10.27 -23.17 14.27
CA LYS A 135 9.46 -22.93 15.49
C LYS A 135 10.13 -22.01 16.52
N SER A 136 11.27 -21.40 16.21
CA SER A 136 12.02 -20.55 17.15
C SER A 136 12.38 -19.22 16.53
N HIS A 137 12.07 -18.12 17.23
CA HIS A 137 12.42 -16.75 16.81
C HIS A 137 13.92 -16.57 16.60
N LYS A 138 14.76 -17.24 17.38
CA LYS A 138 16.23 -17.19 17.24
C LYS A 138 16.76 -17.78 15.93
N LYS A 139 15.92 -18.49 15.17
CA LYS A 139 16.26 -19.05 13.85
C LYS A 139 15.81 -18.16 12.69
N LEU A 140 15.16 -17.02 12.98
CA LEU A 140 14.79 -16.03 11.96
C LEU A 140 16.05 -15.35 11.44
N PHE A 141 16.03 -14.98 10.15
CA PHE A 141 17.18 -14.42 9.46
C PHE A 141 17.69 -13.11 10.09
N CYS A 142 16.80 -12.25 10.61
CA CYS A 142 17.18 -11.01 11.28
C CYS A 142 18.21 -11.18 12.42
N PHE A 143 18.32 -12.37 13.05
CA PHE A 143 19.33 -12.66 14.07
C PHE A 143 20.69 -13.09 13.51
N SER A 144 20.73 -13.46 12.23
CA SER A 144 21.96 -13.71 11.47
C SER A 144 22.38 -12.48 10.65
N HIS A 145 21.47 -11.55 10.38
CA HIS A 145 21.72 -10.32 9.65
C HIS A 145 22.36 -9.26 10.57
N PRO A 146 23.62 -8.85 10.36
CA PRO A 146 24.32 -8.02 11.33
C PRO A 146 23.89 -6.55 11.25
N GLN A 147 23.65 -5.92 12.41
CA GLN A 147 23.29 -4.49 12.50
C GLN A 147 24.40 -3.56 12.00
N SER A 148 25.66 -3.97 12.10
CA SER A 148 26.82 -3.21 11.58
C SER A 148 26.83 -3.05 10.06
N THR A 149 25.87 -3.64 9.35
CA THR A 149 25.66 -3.40 7.92
C THR A 149 25.24 -1.96 7.64
N TYR A 150 24.65 -1.28 8.62
CA TYR A 150 24.03 0.04 8.45
C TYR A 150 24.74 1.14 9.25
N SER A 151 24.77 2.34 8.69
CA SER A 151 25.36 3.53 9.33
C SER A 151 24.41 4.17 10.35
N GLN A 152 23.10 4.10 10.09
CA GLN A 152 22.06 4.66 10.95
C GLN A 152 21.57 3.64 12.00
N ASP A 153 21.32 4.10 13.23
CA ASP A 153 20.63 3.31 14.26
C ASP A 153 19.12 3.58 14.24
N GLY A 154 18.42 2.88 13.36
CA GLY A 154 16.99 3.01 13.17
C GLY A 154 16.16 2.64 14.40
N TRP A 155 16.72 1.97 15.40
CA TRP A 155 16.02 1.72 16.67
C TRP A 155 15.79 2.99 17.49
N LYS A 156 16.54 4.06 17.20
CA LYS A 156 16.45 5.38 17.85
C LYS A 156 15.71 6.43 17.00
N ILE A 157 15.03 6.02 15.94
CA ILE A 157 14.36 6.97 15.02
C ILE A 157 13.27 7.80 15.69
N PHE A 158 12.65 7.25 16.75
CA PHE A 158 11.57 7.88 17.48
C PHE A 158 12.02 8.21 18.91
N ASN A 159 11.81 9.48 19.30
CA ASN A 159 11.94 9.97 20.66
C ASN A 159 10.65 10.72 21.01
N LEU A 160 9.98 10.31 22.10
CA LEU A 160 8.69 10.85 22.52
C LEU A 160 8.74 12.37 22.75
N SER A 161 9.77 12.86 23.45
CA SER A 161 9.88 14.27 23.81
C SER A 161 10.18 15.14 22.60
N GLU A 162 11.11 14.70 21.75
CA GLU A 162 11.47 15.42 20.53
C GLU A 162 10.29 15.48 19.55
N GLU A 163 9.49 14.40 19.46
CA GLU A 163 8.34 14.35 18.57
C GLU A 163 7.22 15.31 18.99
N PHE A 164 6.84 15.36 20.27
CA PHE A 164 5.82 16.31 20.72
C PHE A 164 6.31 17.76 20.71
N GLN A 165 7.62 17.98 20.93
CA GLN A 165 8.22 19.29 20.73
C GLN A 165 8.15 19.72 19.26
N ARG A 166 8.44 18.82 18.32
CA ARG A 166 8.34 19.08 16.86
C ARG A 166 6.91 19.42 16.45
N GLN A 167 5.92 18.70 16.95
CA GLN A 167 4.50 18.96 16.65
C GLN A 167 4.03 20.34 17.15
N GLY A 168 4.76 20.94 18.10
CA GLY A 168 4.41 22.22 18.71
C GLY A 168 3.41 22.09 19.85
N ALA A 169 3.26 20.91 20.44
CA ALA A 169 2.38 20.70 21.59
C ALA A 169 2.85 21.53 22.79
N ASN A 170 1.93 22.27 23.44
CA ASN A 170 2.25 23.09 24.60
C ASN A 170 2.58 22.22 25.83
N MET A 171 3.86 21.94 26.05
CA MET A 171 4.32 21.08 27.15
C MET A 171 4.12 21.67 28.56
N ASN A 172 3.56 22.87 28.71
CA ASN A 172 3.05 23.34 30.01
C ASN A 172 1.70 22.69 30.36
N ASN A 173 0.92 22.36 29.34
CA ASN A 173 -0.39 21.72 29.45
C ASN A 173 -0.29 20.19 29.52
N TRP A 174 0.81 19.62 29.02
CA TRP A 174 1.03 18.17 28.92
C TRP A 174 2.25 17.73 29.74
N ARG A 175 2.22 16.51 30.27
CA ARG A 175 3.36 15.88 30.95
C ARG A 175 3.58 14.46 30.42
N ILE A 176 4.83 14.00 30.50
CA ILE A 176 5.17 12.59 30.29
C ILE A 176 4.91 11.85 31.60
N SER A 177 3.86 11.02 31.63
CA SER A 177 3.56 10.10 32.72
C SER A 177 4.49 8.90 32.73
N VAL A 178 4.83 8.47 33.94
CA VAL A 178 5.65 7.29 34.23
C VAL A 178 4.83 6.19 34.93
N ALA A 179 3.50 6.32 34.96
CA ALA A 179 2.60 5.34 35.59
C ALA A 179 2.78 3.93 35.02
N ASN A 180 3.23 3.80 33.77
CA ASN A 180 3.37 2.51 33.11
C ASN A 180 4.82 1.98 33.03
N LEU A 181 5.78 2.52 33.79
CA LEU A 181 7.19 2.08 33.77
C LEU A 181 7.38 0.56 33.96
N LYS A 182 6.50 -0.07 34.76
CA LYS A 182 6.52 -1.51 35.05
C LYS A 182 5.50 -2.31 34.22
N TYR A 183 4.75 -1.65 33.34
CA TYR A 183 3.65 -2.22 32.57
C TYR A 183 2.43 -2.64 33.41
N ASP A 184 2.33 -2.13 34.65
CA ASP A 184 1.23 -2.44 35.58
C ASP A 184 -0.08 -1.71 35.23
N LEU A 185 0.02 -0.53 34.59
CA LEU A 185 -1.15 0.23 34.12
C LEU A 185 -1.76 -0.44 32.88
N CYS A 186 -0.92 -0.77 31.89
CA CYS A 186 -1.32 -1.47 30.68
C CYS A 186 -0.12 -2.20 30.03
N SER A 187 -0.20 -3.52 29.94
CA SER A 187 0.85 -4.38 29.37
C SER A 187 1.08 -4.23 27.87
N THR A 188 0.17 -3.54 27.18
CA THR A 188 0.23 -3.30 25.73
C THR A 188 0.47 -1.82 25.38
N TYR A 189 0.66 -0.98 26.40
CA TYR A 189 1.10 0.39 26.22
C TYR A 189 2.60 0.53 26.46
N PRO A 190 3.18 1.62 25.96
CA PRO A 190 4.55 1.98 26.27
C PRO A 190 4.69 2.38 27.75
N THR A 191 5.92 2.40 28.21
CA THR A 191 6.33 2.83 29.55
C THR A 191 5.98 4.27 29.86
N ASN A 192 5.99 5.13 28.84
CA ASN A 192 5.73 6.56 28.94
C ASN A 192 4.50 6.95 28.12
N LEU A 193 3.62 7.75 28.69
CA LEU A 193 2.43 8.28 28.02
C LEU A 193 2.37 9.79 28.20
N VAL A 194 1.95 10.52 27.17
CA VAL A 194 1.72 11.96 27.30
C VAL A 194 0.27 12.21 27.69
N VAL A 195 0.07 12.89 28.82
CA VAL A 195 -1.23 13.12 29.47
C VAL A 195 -1.33 14.57 29.96
N PRO A 196 -2.53 15.10 30.28
CA PRO A 196 -2.66 16.44 30.83
C PRO A 196 -1.84 16.61 32.12
N ASN A 197 -1.18 17.76 32.27
CA ASN A 197 -0.28 18.04 33.40
C ASN A 197 -0.97 17.91 34.77
N GLN A 198 -2.27 18.25 34.83
CA GLN A 198 -3.07 18.22 36.06
C GLN A 198 -3.53 16.82 36.47
N VAL A 199 -3.39 15.80 35.60
CA VAL A 199 -3.84 14.43 35.89
C VAL A 199 -2.77 13.70 36.70
N PRO A 200 -3.04 13.26 37.95
CA PRO A 200 -2.09 12.46 38.75
C PRO A 200 -2.08 10.97 38.33
N GLU A 201 -1.02 10.24 38.68
CA GLU A 201 -0.87 8.83 38.30
C GLU A 201 -1.97 7.92 38.90
N ASP A 202 -2.38 8.16 40.16
CA ASP A 202 -3.45 7.38 40.83
C ASP A 202 -4.80 7.47 40.10
N LEU A 203 -5.07 8.63 39.48
CA LEU A 203 -6.26 8.81 38.64
C LEU A 203 -6.18 7.93 37.39
N MET A 204 -4.99 7.83 36.77
CA MET A 204 -4.79 6.96 35.61
C MET A 204 -5.01 5.50 35.95
N PHE A 205 -4.52 5.01 37.10
CA PHE A 205 -4.79 3.65 37.56
C PHE A 205 -6.28 3.38 37.76
N SER A 206 -7.02 4.36 38.29
CA SER A 206 -8.48 4.26 38.46
C SER A 206 -9.22 4.15 37.12
N ILE A 207 -8.77 4.92 36.11
CA ILE A 207 -9.35 4.88 34.75
C ILE A 207 -8.99 3.57 34.04
N ALA A 208 -7.78 3.05 34.24
CA ALA A 208 -7.36 1.79 33.64
C ALA A 208 -8.26 0.61 34.05
N GLN A 209 -8.84 0.62 35.25
CA GLN A 209 -9.76 -0.44 35.70
C GLN A 209 -11.06 -0.51 34.87
N ILE A 210 -11.52 0.62 34.32
CA ILE A 210 -12.77 0.69 33.56
C ILE A 210 -12.56 0.71 32.04
N ARG A 211 -11.32 0.82 31.56
CA ARG A 211 -10.98 0.78 30.14
C ARG A 211 -10.62 -0.65 29.74
N VAL A 212 -11.07 -1.10 28.57
CA VAL A 212 -10.71 -2.44 28.06
C VAL A 212 -9.17 -2.55 27.98
N LYS A 213 -8.58 -3.56 28.64
CA LYS A 213 -7.13 -3.78 28.75
C LYS A 213 -6.33 -2.62 29.40
N GLY A 214 -6.99 -1.72 30.12
CA GLY A 214 -6.31 -0.61 30.81
C GLY A 214 -5.75 0.48 29.91
N ARG A 215 -6.19 0.57 28.65
CA ARG A 215 -5.68 1.56 27.68
C ARG A 215 -6.32 2.93 27.89
N VAL A 216 -5.79 3.63 28.88
CA VAL A 216 -6.17 5.01 29.24
C VAL A 216 -5.91 5.99 28.10
N GLN A 217 -6.55 7.16 28.14
CA GLN A 217 -6.33 8.22 27.17
C GLN A 217 -4.87 8.70 27.18
N GLY A 218 -4.26 8.76 26.00
CA GLY A 218 -2.94 9.33 25.80
C GLY A 218 -2.89 10.17 24.54
N LEU A 219 -2.10 11.25 24.58
CA LEU A 219 -1.85 12.12 23.44
C LEU A 219 -1.08 11.37 22.36
N THR A 220 -1.51 11.51 21.11
CA THR A 220 -0.78 10.99 19.94
C THR A 220 -0.35 12.09 18.98
N TRP A 221 -1.07 13.21 18.95
CA TRP A 221 -0.72 14.40 18.16
C TRP A 221 -1.22 15.67 18.86
N GLY A 222 -0.45 16.76 18.83
CA GLY A 222 -0.89 18.06 19.34
C GLY A 222 -0.23 19.22 18.60
N SER A 223 -1.01 20.24 18.25
CA SER A 223 -0.54 21.40 17.48
C SER A 223 -0.24 22.61 18.35
N SER A 224 0.39 23.61 17.72
CA SER A 224 0.55 24.95 18.29
C SER A 224 -0.75 25.76 18.37
N LYS A 225 -1.84 25.32 17.73
CA LYS A 225 -3.18 25.94 17.81
C LYS A 225 -4.04 25.34 18.94
N ASP A 226 -3.42 24.63 19.89
CA ASP A 226 -4.10 23.89 20.97
C ASP A 226 -5.12 22.82 20.52
N ALA A 227 -5.20 22.50 19.23
CA ALA A 227 -5.88 21.31 18.74
C ALA A 227 -5.02 20.07 19.01
N PHE A 228 -5.64 18.99 19.47
CA PHE A 228 -4.95 17.75 19.81
C PHE A 228 -5.79 16.49 19.57
N LEU A 229 -5.08 15.38 19.36
CA LEU A 229 -5.63 14.06 19.13
C LEU A 229 -5.21 13.13 20.27
N LEU A 230 -6.20 12.59 20.96
CA LEU A 230 -6.04 11.57 21.99
C LEU A 230 -6.46 10.19 21.44
N ARG A 231 -5.96 9.12 22.05
CA ARG A 231 -6.42 7.75 21.77
C ARG A 231 -6.55 6.90 23.02
N CYS A 232 -7.52 5.98 23.05
CA CYS A 232 -7.75 5.03 24.14
C CYS A 232 -8.52 3.77 23.67
N SER A 233 -8.77 2.82 24.58
CA SER A 233 -9.82 1.81 24.37
C SER A 233 -11.17 2.26 24.90
N GLN A 234 -12.25 1.61 24.51
CA GLN A 234 -13.59 1.83 25.07
C GLN A 234 -13.68 1.43 26.56
N PHE A 235 -14.81 1.74 27.19
CA PHE A 235 -15.11 1.24 28.53
C PHE A 235 -15.40 -0.27 28.51
N ASN A 236 -15.01 -0.94 29.58
CA ASN A 236 -15.36 -2.33 29.82
C ASN A 236 -16.83 -2.40 30.25
N ILE A 237 -17.70 -2.88 29.36
CA ILE A 237 -19.15 -2.93 29.58
C ILE A 237 -19.54 -4.05 30.57
N VAL A 238 -18.63 -4.99 30.88
CA VAL A 238 -18.93 -6.24 31.61
C VAL A 238 -19.26 -6.06 33.10
N THR A 239 -19.04 -4.89 33.69
CA THR A 239 -19.52 -4.67 35.07
C THR A 239 -20.98 -4.23 35.06
N ASP A 240 -21.91 -5.16 35.27
CA ASP A 240 -23.30 -4.90 35.68
C ASP A 240 -23.38 -3.92 36.89
N ASP A 241 -22.26 -3.77 37.61
CA ASP A 241 -22.00 -2.84 38.72
C ASP A 241 -21.73 -1.37 38.34
N MET A 242 -21.79 -0.97 37.06
CA MET A 242 -21.68 0.46 36.69
C MET A 242 -22.81 1.32 37.27
N THR A 243 -23.88 0.68 37.76
CA THR A 243 -24.97 1.32 38.51
C THR A 243 -24.75 1.35 40.03
N GLY A 244 -23.76 0.62 40.55
CA GLY A 244 -23.37 0.56 41.97
C GLY A 244 -22.35 1.64 42.39
N PHE A 245 -22.04 1.71 43.69
CA PHE A 245 -21.15 2.73 44.27
C PHE A 245 -19.74 2.73 43.65
N ALA A 246 -19.20 1.56 43.32
CA ALA A 246 -17.90 1.43 42.64
C ALA A 246 -17.94 1.98 41.20
N GLY A 247 -19.00 1.68 40.44
CA GLY A 247 -19.24 2.23 39.10
C GLY A 247 -19.31 3.77 39.09
N ALA A 248 -19.99 4.36 40.08
CA ALA A 248 -20.08 5.81 40.25
C ALA A 248 -18.71 6.46 40.56
N GLN A 249 -17.87 5.81 41.37
CA GLN A 249 -16.54 6.32 41.71
C GLN A 249 -15.56 6.27 40.52
N TYR A 250 -15.59 5.18 39.74
CA TYR A 250 -14.77 5.08 38.53
C TYR A 250 -15.25 6.00 37.40
N SER A 251 -16.56 6.18 37.26
CA SER A 251 -17.16 7.18 36.38
C SER A 251 -16.61 8.59 36.67
N LYS A 252 -16.59 8.98 37.95
CA LYS A 252 -16.09 10.29 38.37
C LYS A 252 -14.60 10.50 38.10
N SER A 253 -13.80 9.42 38.17
CA SER A 253 -12.37 9.47 37.86
C SER A 253 -12.13 9.83 36.39
N ASN A 254 -12.85 9.20 35.48
CA ASN A 254 -12.74 9.46 34.06
C ASN A 254 -13.41 10.79 33.64
N GLU A 255 -14.50 11.19 34.30
CA GLU A 255 -15.09 12.54 34.16
C GLU A 255 -14.05 13.62 34.54
N THR A 256 -13.34 13.43 35.65
CA THR A 256 -12.28 14.35 36.11
C THR A 256 -11.16 14.46 35.07
N TYR A 257 -10.75 13.34 34.47
CA TYR A 257 -9.77 13.34 33.39
C TYR A 257 -10.26 14.14 32.18
N MET A 258 -11.48 13.92 31.72
CA MET A 258 -12.00 14.63 30.54
C MET A 258 -12.26 16.12 30.82
N LYS A 259 -12.59 16.50 32.05
CA LYS A 259 -12.62 17.90 32.48
C LYS A 259 -11.23 18.53 32.39
N ALA A 260 -10.18 17.81 32.80
CA ALA A 260 -8.81 18.26 32.65
C ALA A 260 -8.41 18.40 31.17
N VAL A 261 -8.87 17.50 30.29
CA VAL A 261 -8.66 17.61 28.83
C VAL A 261 -9.38 18.82 28.24
N LEU A 262 -10.66 19.02 28.60
CA LEU A 262 -11.45 20.15 28.09
C LEU A 262 -10.86 21.49 28.53
N ALA A 263 -10.27 21.55 29.73
CA ALA A 263 -9.58 22.75 30.23
C ALA A 263 -8.30 23.12 29.45
N LEU A 264 -7.82 22.24 28.55
CA LEU A 264 -6.65 22.53 27.69
C LEU A 264 -6.99 23.23 26.38
N THR A 265 -8.28 23.45 26.10
CA THR A 265 -8.76 24.01 24.83
C THR A 265 -9.84 25.05 25.09
N GLU A 266 -10.05 25.94 24.12
CA GLU A 266 -11.19 26.87 24.12
C GLU A 266 -12.47 26.22 23.55
N SER A 267 -12.39 25.01 23.00
CA SER A 267 -13.54 24.29 22.46
C SER A 267 -14.57 23.98 23.54
N GLU A 268 -15.86 24.18 23.23
CA GLU A 268 -16.96 23.90 24.16
C GLU A 268 -17.17 22.39 24.42
N CYS A 269 -16.70 21.55 23.50
CA CYS A 269 -16.81 20.10 23.58
C CYS A 269 -15.59 19.36 23.00
N ILE A 270 -15.43 18.09 23.38
CA ILE A 270 -14.44 17.17 22.80
C ILE A 270 -15.14 16.24 21.81
N HIS A 271 -14.59 16.10 20.60
CA HIS A 271 -15.13 15.22 19.58
C HIS A 271 -14.62 13.79 19.78
N ILE A 272 -15.50 12.88 20.17
CA ILE A 272 -15.20 11.46 20.36
C ILE A 272 -15.52 10.70 19.08
N TYR A 273 -14.52 10.08 18.47
CA TYR A 273 -14.68 9.21 17.30
C TYR A 273 -14.47 7.76 17.71
N ASP A 274 -15.56 7.01 17.69
CA ASP A 274 -15.54 5.57 17.93
C ASP A 274 -15.45 4.81 16.61
N THR A 275 -14.50 3.88 16.51
CA THR A 275 -14.32 3.09 15.29
C THR A 275 -15.43 2.06 15.08
N GLY A 276 -16.13 1.65 16.13
CA GLY A 276 -17.15 0.61 16.08
C GLY A 276 -18.49 1.09 15.51
N SER A 277 -19.48 0.20 15.55
CA SER A 277 -20.86 0.52 15.16
C SER A 277 -21.66 1.08 16.33
N ARG A 278 -22.71 1.85 16.05
CA ARG A 278 -23.62 2.41 17.06
C ARG A 278 -24.24 1.37 18.00
N LYS A 279 -24.37 0.11 17.55
CA LYS A 279 -24.92 -1.00 18.35
C LYS A 279 -23.91 -1.55 19.37
N ALA A 280 -22.62 -1.54 19.03
CA ALA A 280 -21.54 -1.95 19.93
C ALA A 280 -21.09 -0.80 20.86
N PHE A 281 -21.44 0.43 20.50
CA PHE A 281 -21.02 1.63 21.21
C PHE A 281 -21.95 1.96 22.39
N PRO A 282 -21.47 1.99 23.65
CA PRO A 282 -22.31 2.29 24.81
C PRO A 282 -22.52 3.81 24.97
N SER A 283 -23.13 4.45 23.96
CA SER A 283 -23.37 5.90 23.90
C SER A 283 -24.03 6.48 25.14
N HIS A 284 -24.97 5.75 25.75
CA HIS A 284 -25.64 6.15 26.98
C HIS A 284 -24.67 6.34 28.16
N LEU A 285 -23.63 5.51 28.29
CA LEU A 285 -22.61 5.69 29.34
C LEU A 285 -21.87 7.01 29.14
N TYR A 286 -21.44 7.28 27.92
CA TYR A 286 -20.71 8.51 27.58
C TYR A 286 -21.60 9.76 27.73
N GLN A 287 -22.85 9.73 27.26
CA GLN A 287 -23.79 10.83 27.44
C GLN A 287 -24.08 11.12 28.91
N ASN A 288 -24.22 10.06 29.73
CA ASN A 288 -24.40 10.23 31.17
C ASN A 288 -23.16 10.82 31.86
N PHE A 289 -21.96 10.46 31.41
CA PHE A 289 -20.71 10.93 32.02
C PHE A 289 -20.30 12.33 31.56
N TYR A 290 -20.61 12.70 30.32
CA TYR A 290 -20.06 13.90 29.68
C TYR A 290 -21.11 14.93 29.26
N GLN A 291 -22.41 14.61 29.37
CA GLN A 291 -23.51 15.51 29.04
C GLN A 291 -23.35 16.15 27.64
N ASP A 292 -23.39 17.49 27.56
CA ASP A 292 -23.21 18.31 26.36
C ASP A 292 -21.73 18.60 26.01
N LYS A 293 -20.78 18.13 26.83
CA LYS A 293 -19.34 18.42 26.68
C LYS A 293 -18.58 17.47 25.75
N CYS A 294 -19.27 16.48 25.17
CA CYS A 294 -18.69 15.56 24.20
C CYS A 294 -19.61 15.37 22.99
N ALA A 295 -19.07 15.55 21.78
CA ALA A 295 -19.75 15.21 20.54
C ALA A 295 -19.33 13.80 20.09
N ILE A 296 -20.27 12.86 20.03
CA ILE A 296 -19.98 11.44 19.77
C ILE A 296 -20.28 11.10 18.31
N ASN A 297 -19.27 10.57 17.61
CA ASN A 297 -19.33 10.13 16.23
C ASN A 297 -18.94 8.64 16.14
N THR A 298 -19.77 7.81 15.52
CA THR A 298 -19.45 6.39 15.26
C THR A 298 -19.12 6.18 13.79
N LEU A 299 -17.97 5.60 13.49
CA LEU A 299 -17.45 5.47 12.13
C LEU A 299 -17.84 4.17 11.43
N GLY A 300 -18.22 3.13 12.17
CA GLY A 300 -18.61 1.84 11.57
C GLY A 300 -17.49 1.15 10.79
N LEU A 301 -16.25 1.27 11.24
CA LEU A 301 -15.10 0.57 10.68
C LEU A 301 -15.24 -0.95 10.88
N PRO A 302 -14.66 -1.77 9.99
CA PRO A 302 -14.73 -3.23 10.12
C PRO A 302 -14.01 -3.72 11.37
N THR A 303 -14.49 -4.83 11.92
CA THR A 303 -13.72 -5.61 12.89
C THR A 303 -12.52 -6.27 12.20
N GLU A 304 -11.49 -6.69 12.95
CA GLU A 304 -10.34 -7.42 12.38
C GLU A 304 -10.77 -8.72 11.68
N ALA A 305 -11.82 -9.38 12.19
CA ALA A 305 -12.38 -10.58 11.56
C ALA A 305 -13.02 -10.29 10.19
N GLN A 306 -13.81 -9.22 10.09
CA GLN A 306 -14.40 -8.77 8.82
C GLN A 306 -13.33 -8.35 7.82
N LEU A 307 -12.30 -7.63 8.28
CA LEU A 307 -11.17 -7.23 7.45
C LEU A 307 -10.42 -8.46 6.92
N ASN A 308 -10.24 -9.48 7.76
CA ASN A 308 -9.62 -10.75 7.39
C ASN A 308 -10.47 -11.57 6.40
N GLU A 309 -11.80 -11.52 6.49
CA GLU A 309 -12.68 -12.14 5.51
C GLU A 309 -12.58 -11.43 4.15
N SER A 310 -12.66 -10.10 4.17
CA SER A 310 -12.55 -9.23 3.00
C SER A 310 -11.24 -9.45 2.23
N ILE A 311 -10.10 -9.45 2.93
CA ILE A 311 -8.79 -9.65 2.28
C ILE A 311 -8.63 -11.06 1.71
N ARG A 312 -9.21 -12.10 2.34
CA ARG A 312 -9.19 -13.47 1.80
C ARG A 312 -10.03 -13.59 0.54
N ALA A 313 -11.20 -12.95 0.50
CA ALA A 313 -12.02 -12.88 -0.70
C ALA A 313 -11.27 -12.18 -1.83
N LEU A 314 -10.67 -11.01 -1.55
CA LEU A 314 -9.90 -10.25 -2.52
C LEU A 314 -8.69 -11.04 -3.05
N ALA A 315 -7.96 -11.71 -2.17
CA ALA A 315 -6.87 -12.61 -2.54
C ALA A 315 -7.33 -13.69 -3.53
N GLY A 316 -8.49 -14.29 -3.29
CA GLY A 316 -9.08 -15.30 -4.18
C GLY A 316 -9.38 -14.75 -5.58
N VAL A 317 -9.92 -13.54 -5.67
CA VAL A 317 -10.22 -12.87 -6.95
C VAL A 317 -8.93 -12.49 -7.69
N CYS A 318 -7.95 -11.92 -6.99
CA CYS A 318 -6.69 -11.44 -7.56
C CYS A 318 -5.74 -12.57 -8.01
N THR A 319 -5.74 -13.70 -7.29
CA THR A 319 -4.93 -14.90 -7.63
C THR A 319 -5.66 -15.91 -8.51
N GLY A 320 -6.95 -15.68 -8.78
CA GLY A 320 -7.76 -16.54 -9.61
C GLY A 320 -7.32 -16.59 -11.07
N VAL A 321 -7.73 -17.64 -11.77
CA VAL A 321 -7.44 -17.87 -13.20
C VAL A 321 -8.37 -17.10 -14.14
N GLN A 322 -9.32 -16.32 -13.62
CA GLN A 322 -10.29 -15.59 -14.43
C GLN A 322 -9.65 -14.36 -15.09
N PRO A 323 -9.98 -14.02 -16.35
CA PRO A 323 -9.46 -12.83 -17.03
C PRO A 323 -9.65 -11.56 -16.20
N ILE A 324 -8.60 -10.73 -16.13
CA ILE A 324 -8.74 -9.34 -15.67
C ILE A 324 -9.15 -8.53 -16.88
N THR A 325 -10.40 -8.08 -16.88
CA THR A 325 -11.00 -7.31 -17.96
C THR A 325 -11.68 -6.08 -17.38
N SER A 326 -11.86 -5.07 -18.22
CA SER A 326 -12.71 -3.91 -17.92
C SER A 326 -14.21 -4.23 -17.95
N SER A 327 -14.60 -5.42 -18.43
CA SER A 327 -15.99 -5.90 -18.37
C SER A 327 -16.42 -6.10 -16.92
N SER A 328 -17.64 -5.66 -16.59
CA SER A 328 -18.17 -5.58 -15.22
C SER A 328 -17.87 -6.82 -14.36
N SER A 329 -17.90 -8.02 -14.91
CA SER A 329 -17.76 -9.27 -14.16
C SER A 329 -16.56 -9.35 -13.21
N TRP A 330 -15.36 -8.86 -13.55
CA TRP A 330 -14.21 -8.96 -12.64
C TRP A 330 -14.21 -7.85 -11.57
N LEU A 331 -14.53 -6.62 -11.97
CA LEU A 331 -14.66 -5.49 -11.04
C LEU A 331 -15.82 -5.73 -10.06
N ASP A 332 -16.91 -6.36 -10.49
CA ASP A 332 -18.02 -6.79 -9.65
C ASP A 332 -17.57 -7.81 -8.59
N GLU A 333 -16.67 -8.75 -8.93
CA GLU A 333 -16.10 -9.69 -7.96
C GLU A 333 -15.16 -8.99 -6.97
N VAL A 334 -14.35 -8.04 -7.42
CA VAL A 334 -13.53 -7.20 -6.53
C VAL A 334 -14.44 -6.40 -5.57
N ASP A 335 -15.55 -5.88 -6.08
CA ASP A 335 -16.50 -5.10 -5.28
C ASP A 335 -17.17 -5.93 -4.18
N LYS A 336 -17.59 -7.16 -4.51
CA LYS A 336 -18.15 -8.13 -3.57
C LYS A 336 -17.22 -8.46 -2.40
N CYS A 337 -15.90 -8.26 -2.56
CA CYS A 337 -14.93 -8.47 -1.48
C CYS A 337 -15.03 -7.40 -0.37
N CYS A 338 -15.72 -6.28 -0.60
CA CYS A 338 -15.89 -5.17 0.35
C CYS A 338 -14.60 -4.45 0.80
N TRP A 339 -13.44 -4.74 0.20
CA TRP A 339 -12.16 -4.16 0.63
C TRP A 339 -12.12 -2.64 0.43
N LEU A 340 -12.47 -2.16 -0.78
CA LEU A 340 -12.53 -0.73 -1.07
C LEU A 340 -13.61 0.00 -0.26
N GLU A 341 -14.71 -0.68 0.08
CA GLU A 341 -15.74 -0.16 0.99
C GLU A 341 -15.20 0.06 2.41
N HIS A 342 -14.38 -0.87 2.92
CA HIS A 342 -13.70 -0.72 4.20
C HIS A 342 -12.67 0.41 4.19
N LEU A 343 -11.89 0.54 3.12
CA LEU A 343 -10.95 1.66 2.93
C LEU A 343 -11.68 3.00 2.87
N SER A 344 -12.78 3.10 2.12
CA SER A 344 -13.60 4.31 2.03
C SER A 344 -14.09 4.76 3.40
N LYS A 345 -14.62 3.85 4.23
CA LYS A 345 -15.03 4.17 5.62
C LYS A 345 -13.87 4.68 6.48
N LEU A 346 -12.72 4.03 6.41
CA LEU A 346 -11.52 4.45 7.14
C LEU A 346 -11.06 5.86 6.72
N LEU A 347 -10.97 6.09 5.41
CA LEU A 347 -10.52 7.36 4.83
C LEU A 347 -11.52 8.50 5.09
N ARG A 348 -12.83 8.25 4.98
CA ARG A 348 -13.87 9.21 5.35
C ARG A 348 -13.76 9.62 6.83
N GLY A 349 -13.51 8.64 7.70
CA GLY A 349 -13.22 8.91 9.11
C GLY A 349 -11.99 9.80 9.29
N ALA A 350 -10.89 9.47 8.62
CA ALA A 350 -9.65 10.24 8.69
C ALA A 350 -9.83 11.69 8.20
N VAL A 351 -10.56 11.89 7.09
CA VAL A 351 -10.91 13.21 6.56
C VAL A 351 -11.73 14.02 7.57
N ALA A 352 -12.81 13.45 8.11
CA ALA A 352 -13.66 14.14 9.07
C ALA A 352 -12.90 14.58 10.34
N ILE A 353 -12.03 13.71 10.86
CA ILE A 353 -11.21 14.01 12.04
C ILE A 353 -10.15 15.07 11.70
N SER A 354 -9.50 14.96 10.54
CA SER A 354 -8.49 15.93 10.10
C SER A 354 -9.05 17.35 9.95
N ILE A 355 -10.27 17.48 9.43
CA ILE A 355 -10.99 18.77 9.36
C ILE A 355 -11.28 19.30 10.77
N THR A 356 -11.78 18.45 11.66
CA THR A 356 -12.07 18.83 13.05
C THR A 356 -10.83 19.35 13.77
N LEU A 357 -9.67 18.70 13.55
CA LEU A 357 -8.39 19.14 14.11
C LEU A 357 -7.87 20.44 13.46
N ASP A 358 -8.02 20.61 12.15
CA ASP A 358 -7.60 21.83 11.43
C ASP A 358 -8.44 23.06 11.84
N ASP A 359 -9.72 22.84 12.16
CA ASP A 359 -10.66 23.83 12.71
C ASP A 359 -10.35 24.22 14.18
N GLY A 360 -9.38 23.56 14.82
CA GLY A 360 -8.96 23.90 16.19
C GLY A 360 -9.60 23.04 17.29
N HIS A 361 -10.45 22.07 16.94
CA HIS A 361 -11.19 21.29 17.92
C HIS A 361 -10.44 20.01 18.35
N PRO A 362 -10.45 19.63 19.64
CA PRO A 362 -9.81 18.41 20.09
C PRO A 362 -10.63 17.17 19.73
N ALA A 363 -9.93 16.08 19.43
CA ALA A 363 -10.53 14.80 19.13
C ALA A 363 -9.99 13.67 20.01
N LEU A 364 -10.85 12.73 20.39
CA LEU A 364 -10.51 11.50 21.09
C LEU A 364 -10.92 10.30 20.22
N LEU A 365 -9.93 9.51 19.81
CA LEU A 365 -10.17 8.26 19.10
C LEU A 365 -10.32 7.10 20.07
N GLN A 366 -11.27 6.21 19.82
CA GLN A 366 -11.39 4.97 20.57
C GLN A 366 -11.92 3.80 19.74
N SER A 367 -11.53 2.60 20.16
CA SER A 367 -12.01 1.32 19.67
C SER A 367 -12.15 0.35 20.85
N GLU A 368 -12.86 -0.77 20.66
CA GLU A 368 -13.01 -1.79 21.71
C GLU A 368 -11.66 -2.17 22.34
N SER A 369 -10.63 -2.43 21.52
CA SER A 369 -9.32 -2.86 21.98
C SER A 369 -8.29 -1.75 22.14
N GLY A 370 -8.56 -0.52 21.69
CA GLY A 370 -7.60 0.60 21.63
C GLY A 370 -6.45 0.42 20.63
N VAL A 371 -6.55 -0.57 19.74
CA VAL A 371 -5.65 -0.88 18.62
C VAL A 371 -6.50 -1.29 17.39
N GLY A 372 -5.90 -1.99 16.42
CA GLY A 372 -6.55 -2.42 15.19
C GLY A 372 -6.75 -1.25 14.23
N PRO A 373 -7.90 -1.15 13.52
CA PRO A 373 -8.22 -0.04 12.63
C PRO A 373 -8.02 1.36 13.25
N LEU A 374 -8.10 1.48 14.57
CA LEU A 374 -7.80 2.72 15.31
C LEU A 374 -6.36 3.24 15.04
N SER A 375 -5.36 2.36 14.97
CA SER A 375 -3.97 2.76 14.69
C SER A 375 -3.84 3.32 13.28
N ALA A 376 -4.50 2.68 12.30
CA ALA A 376 -4.53 3.17 10.93
C ALA A 376 -5.23 4.52 10.84
N LEU A 377 -6.40 4.67 11.48
CA LEU A 377 -7.15 5.92 11.53
C LEU A 377 -6.31 7.05 12.12
N SER A 378 -5.70 6.81 13.29
CA SER A 378 -4.84 7.77 13.99
C SER A 378 -3.67 8.26 13.14
N ALA A 379 -2.99 7.33 12.46
CA ALA A 379 -1.88 7.66 11.57
C ALA A 379 -2.34 8.42 10.31
N LEU A 380 -3.46 8.02 9.68
CA LEU A 380 -3.98 8.69 8.49
C LEU A 380 -4.42 10.13 8.78
N CYS A 381 -5.08 10.38 9.92
CA CYS A 381 -5.46 11.74 10.33
C CYS A 381 -4.22 12.65 10.37
N GLN A 382 -3.15 12.15 10.97
CA GLN A 382 -1.89 12.86 11.12
C GLN A 382 -1.19 13.09 9.77
N ILE A 383 -1.25 12.14 8.83
CA ILE A 383 -0.72 12.31 7.47
C ILE A 383 -1.48 13.42 6.72
N LEU A 384 -2.80 13.53 6.90
CA LEU A 384 -3.60 14.55 6.23
C LEU A 384 -3.30 15.96 6.74
N ILE A 385 -2.97 16.13 8.03
CA ILE A 385 -2.77 17.46 8.66
C ILE A 385 -1.30 17.88 8.82
N ASP A 386 -0.36 16.95 8.99
CA ASP A 386 1.03 17.25 9.33
C ASP A 386 1.97 16.87 8.17
N PRO A 387 2.58 17.87 7.47
CA PRO A 387 3.45 17.61 6.32
C PRO A 387 4.71 16.80 6.68
N TYR A 388 5.16 16.83 7.94
CA TYR A 388 6.32 16.05 8.37
C TYR A 388 6.12 14.56 8.11
N TYR A 389 4.93 14.02 8.37
CA TYR A 389 4.66 12.59 8.18
C TYR A 389 4.55 12.16 6.71
N ARG A 390 4.63 13.12 5.77
CA ARG A 390 4.72 12.85 4.34
C ARG A 390 6.17 12.76 3.83
N THR A 391 7.14 12.98 4.73
CA THR A 391 8.58 12.72 4.49
C THR A 391 8.93 11.26 4.79
N ILE A 392 10.02 10.73 4.20
CA ILE A 392 10.53 9.37 4.44
C ILE A 392 10.80 9.17 5.94
N LYS A 393 11.51 10.10 6.59
CA LYS A 393 11.79 9.99 8.02
C LYS A 393 10.50 10.10 8.84
N GLY A 394 9.62 11.03 8.49
CA GLY A 394 8.39 11.27 9.23
C GLY A 394 7.43 10.09 9.20
N ILE A 395 7.22 9.44 8.05
CA ILE A 395 6.36 8.25 7.99
C ILE A 395 6.94 7.08 8.82
N CYS A 396 8.27 6.93 8.86
CA CYS A 396 8.91 5.95 9.74
C CYS A 396 8.66 6.27 11.23
N VAL A 397 8.79 7.54 11.63
CA VAL A 397 8.48 8.01 12.99
C VAL A 397 7.00 7.79 13.33
N LEU A 398 6.09 8.04 12.39
CA LEU A 398 4.66 7.85 12.59
C LEU A 398 4.31 6.38 12.79
N ILE A 399 4.88 5.48 11.99
CA ILE A 399 4.66 4.03 12.15
C ILE A 399 5.23 3.55 13.48
N GLU A 400 6.42 4.02 13.86
CA GLU A 400 6.99 3.75 15.18
C GLU A 400 6.09 4.24 16.31
N LYS A 401 5.54 5.44 16.22
CA LYS A 401 4.66 6.02 17.23
C LYS A 401 3.28 5.34 17.27
N ASP A 402 2.51 5.41 16.19
CA ASP A 402 1.07 5.07 16.19
C ASP A 402 0.75 3.59 16.02
N PHE A 403 1.72 2.80 15.51
CA PHE A 403 1.61 1.34 15.47
C PHE A 403 2.46 0.70 16.56
N ILE A 404 3.79 0.84 16.50
CA ILE A 404 4.67 0.01 17.32
C ILE A 404 4.66 0.43 18.80
N TYR A 405 4.86 1.71 19.08
CA TYR A 405 4.91 2.27 20.43
C TYR A 405 3.57 2.09 21.15
N PHE A 406 2.45 2.33 20.47
CA PHE A 406 1.11 2.04 20.99
C PHE A 406 0.71 0.55 20.96
N GLY A 407 1.60 -0.38 20.59
CA GLY A 407 1.40 -1.82 20.79
C GLY A 407 0.46 -2.49 19.79
N HIS A 408 0.42 -2.00 18.54
CA HIS A 408 -0.18 -2.76 17.43
C HIS A 408 0.58 -4.08 17.25
N LYS A 409 -0.18 -5.17 17.13
CA LYS A 409 0.40 -6.50 16.93
C LYS A 409 0.58 -6.76 15.45
N PHE A 410 1.81 -6.57 14.99
CA PHE A 410 2.24 -7.11 13.70
C PHE A 410 2.24 -8.65 13.76
N ALA A 411 2.20 -9.28 12.60
CA ALA A 411 2.02 -10.71 12.51
C ALA A 411 3.08 -11.51 13.28
N PHE A 412 2.67 -12.60 13.93
CA PHE A 412 3.57 -13.49 14.64
C PHE A 412 4.14 -14.55 13.68
N PHE A 413 5.45 -14.53 13.46
CA PHE A 413 6.13 -15.37 12.47
C PHE A 413 6.53 -16.77 12.94
N VAL A 414 6.32 -17.09 14.23
CA VAL A 414 6.87 -18.31 14.84
C VAL A 414 5.82 -19.12 15.60
N GLY A 415 5.79 -20.43 15.30
CA GLY A 415 5.21 -21.44 16.18
C GLY A 415 3.68 -21.50 16.26
N ARG A 416 2.95 -20.76 15.42
CA ARG A 416 1.48 -20.68 15.45
C ARG A 416 0.80 -21.51 14.36
N LYS A 417 -0.46 -21.90 14.63
CA LYS A 417 -1.30 -22.69 13.73
C LYS A 417 -1.97 -21.74 12.72
N MET A 418 -2.43 -22.27 11.59
CA MET A 418 -3.10 -21.51 10.52
C MET A 418 -4.34 -20.71 10.96
N THR A 419 -4.88 -21.02 12.15
CA THR A 419 -6.05 -20.37 12.77
C THR A 419 -5.72 -19.12 13.58
N ASP A 420 -4.44 -18.81 13.79
CA ASP A 420 -4.03 -17.60 14.49
C ASP A 420 -4.15 -16.41 13.53
N GLU A 421 -5.24 -15.66 13.65
CA GLU A 421 -5.61 -14.59 12.72
C GLU A 421 -4.50 -13.54 12.56
N TYR A 422 -4.04 -13.39 11.32
CA TYR A 422 -3.15 -12.32 10.89
C TYR A 422 -3.91 -10.99 11.00
N SER A 423 -3.31 -9.91 11.52
CA SER A 423 -3.95 -8.59 11.45
C SER A 423 -3.57 -7.93 10.13
N CYS A 424 -4.51 -7.80 9.20
CA CYS A 424 -4.32 -7.07 7.94
C CYS A 424 -4.53 -5.56 8.07
N VAL A 425 -4.58 -5.04 9.30
CA VAL A 425 -4.74 -3.60 9.59
C VAL A 425 -3.57 -2.79 9.06
N PHE A 426 -2.34 -3.26 9.19
CA PHE A 426 -1.18 -2.54 8.64
C PHE A 426 -1.21 -2.51 7.10
N LEU A 427 -1.68 -3.59 6.45
CA LEU A 427 -1.93 -3.58 5.02
C LEU A 427 -3.04 -2.58 4.64
N MET A 428 -4.15 -2.55 5.37
CA MET A 428 -5.22 -1.57 5.18
C MET A 428 -4.71 -0.13 5.32
N PHE A 429 -3.81 0.12 6.27
CA PHE A 429 -3.15 1.43 6.43
C PHE A 429 -2.30 1.79 5.21
N LEU A 430 -1.44 0.88 4.74
CA LEU A 430 -0.58 1.15 3.58
C LEU A 430 -1.39 1.31 2.29
N ASP A 431 -2.46 0.55 2.11
CA ASP A 431 -3.38 0.73 0.99
C ASP A 431 -4.09 2.09 1.07
N ALA A 432 -4.65 2.45 2.23
CA ALA A 432 -5.25 3.76 2.44
C ALA A 432 -4.26 4.92 2.18
N LEU A 433 -3.00 4.78 2.63
CA LEU A 433 -1.94 5.74 2.32
C LEU A 433 -1.65 5.79 0.82
N TRP A 434 -1.60 4.63 0.16
CA TRP A 434 -1.45 4.55 -1.29
C TRP A 434 -2.59 5.30 -2.00
N GLN A 435 -3.85 5.15 -1.58
CA GLN A 435 -5.00 5.90 -2.13
C GLN A 435 -4.78 7.42 -2.01
N ILE A 436 -4.29 7.91 -0.86
CA ILE A 436 -4.00 9.34 -0.67
C ILE A 436 -2.89 9.81 -1.61
N ILE A 437 -1.81 9.03 -1.75
CA ILE A 437 -0.72 9.32 -2.71
C ILE A 437 -1.26 9.38 -4.14
N GLN A 438 -2.26 8.56 -4.49
CA GLN A 438 -2.84 8.55 -5.83
C GLN A 438 -3.56 9.85 -6.20
N GLN A 439 -4.12 10.57 -5.22
CA GLN A 439 -4.76 11.88 -5.42
C GLN A 439 -3.80 13.06 -5.19
N PHE A 440 -2.72 12.86 -4.44
CA PHE A 440 -1.71 13.89 -4.13
C PHE A 440 -0.26 13.42 -4.36
N PRO A 441 0.09 12.94 -5.57
CA PRO A 441 1.38 12.33 -5.85
C PRO A 441 2.59 13.26 -5.63
N LEU A 442 2.41 14.58 -5.65
CA LEU A 442 3.50 15.54 -5.37
C LEU A 442 3.67 15.84 -3.87
N SER A 443 2.74 15.42 -3.00
CA SER A 443 2.75 15.79 -1.58
C SER A 443 3.52 14.83 -0.67
N PHE A 444 4.12 13.76 -1.22
CA PHE A 444 4.83 12.73 -0.47
C PHE A 444 6.27 12.57 -0.98
N GLU A 445 7.24 12.54 -0.06
CA GLU A 445 8.67 12.37 -0.36
C GLU A 445 8.99 10.95 -0.81
N PHE A 446 8.16 9.98 -0.47
CA PHE A 446 8.36 8.57 -0.80
C PHE A 446 7.48 8.10 -1.95
N ASN A 447 7.99 7.13 -2.71
CA ASN A 447 7.33 6.50 -3.85
C ASN A 447 6.53 5.24 -3.45
N GLU A 448 5.91 4.56 -4.42
CA GLU A 448 5.16 3.32 -4.18
C GLU A 448 6.05 2.16 -3.71
N GLU A 449 7.30 2.09 -4.18
CA GLU A 449 8.26 1.07 -3.77
C GLU A 449 8.56 1.11 -2.27
N PHE A 450 8.53 2.30 -1.66
CA PHE A 450 8.62 2.43 -0.20
C PHE A 450 7.50 1.68 0.52
N LEU A 451 6.25 1.82 0.07
CA LEU A 451 5.10 1.13 0.67
C LEU A 451 5.19 -0.39 0.47
N LEU A 452 5.58 -0.83 -0.73
CA LEU A 452 5.80 -2.24 -1.06
C LEU A 452 6.94 -2.83 -0.21
N PHE A 453 8.02 -2.09 0.00
CA PHE A 453 9.14 -2.50 0.84
C PHE A 453 8.73 -2.64 2.31
N LEU A 454 7.93 -1.73 2.84
CA LEU A 454 7.42 -1.81 4.22
C LEU A 454 6.58 -3.06 4.43
N ILE A 455 5.58 -3.31 3.57
CA ILE A 455 4.72 -4.47 3.73
C ILE A 455 5.51 -5.78 3.57
N ASN A 456 6.44 -5.84 2.62
CA ASN A 456 7.33 -7.00 2.45
C ASN A 456 8.24 -7.22 3.66
N SER A 457 8.73 -6.14 4.27
CA SER A 457 9.56 -6.18 5.47
C SER A 457 8.81 -6.69 6.70
N THR A 458 7.47 -6.58 6.71
CA THR A 458 6.69 -7.26 7.75
C THR A 458 6.82 -8.77 7.60
N TYR A 459 6.71 -9.33 6.38
CA TYR A 459 6.70 -10.78 6.16
C TYR A 459 8.08 -11.45 6.12
N SER A 460 9.10 -10.71 5.72
CA SER A 460 10.41 -11.28 5.41
C SER A 460 11.20 -11.69 6.65
N CYS A 461 10.94 -11.06 7.81
CA CYS A 461 11.80 -11.17 8.99
C CYS A 461 13.28 -10.91 8.67
N GLN A 462 13.56 -10.06 7.68
CA GLN A 462 14.90 -9.56 7.42
C GLN A 462 15.35 -8.61 8.53
N PHE A 463 14.40 -7.85 9.07
CA PHE A 463 14.59 -6.90 10.15
C PHE A 463 13.80 -7.32 11.39
N GLY A 464 14.25 -6.88 12.56
CA GLY A 464 13.57 -7.16 13.82
C GLY A 464 12.44 -6.19 14.17
N THR A 465 12.25 -5.11 13.41
CA THR A 465 11.36 -3.98 13.78
C THR A 465 9.93 -4.39 14.09
N PHE A 466 9.33 -5.27 13.27
CA PHE A 466 7.92 -5.66 13.37
C PHE A 466 7.69 -6.98 14.13
N LEU A 467 8.71 -7.54 14.79
CA LEU A 467 8.61 -8.80 15.53
C LEU A 467 8.13 -8.65 16.98
N PRO A 468 8.58 -7.63 17.75
CA PRO A 468 8.15 -7.47 19.15
C PRO A 468 6.66 -7.20 19.25
N ALA A 469 6.00 -7.84 20.21
CA ALA A 469 4.58 -7.62 20.47
C ALA A 469 4.28 -6.28 21.17
N CYS A 470 5.29 -5.73 21.85
CA CYS A 470 5.23 -4.47 22.58
C CYS A 470 6.64 -3.92 22.87
N GLU A 471 6.71 -2.71 23.42
CA GLU A 471 7.96 -2.05 23.84
C GLU A 471 8.81 -2.93 24.79
N LYS A 472 8.16 -3.70 25.68
CA LYS A 472 8.86 -4.57 26.65
C LYS A 472 9.75 -5.61 25.97
N GLU A 473 9.26 -6.24 24.90
CA GLU A 473 10.00 -7.26 24.15
C GLU A 473 11.06 -6.63 23.24
N ARG A 474 10.81 -5.39 22.78
CA ARG A 474 11.62 -4.67 21.79
C ARG A 474 13.07 -4.49 22.21
N ALA A 475 13.34 -4.29 23.51
CA ALA A 475 14.70 -4.09 24.02
C ALA A 475 15.64 -5.28 23.74
N GLU A 476 15.13 -6.51 23.65
CA GLU A 476 15.95 -7.68 23.30
C GLU A 476 16.27 -7.70 21.80
N TYR A 477 15.28 -7.41 20.95
CA TYR A 477 15.43 -7.38 19.50
C TYR A 477 16.36 -6.25 19.04
N ALA A 478 16.23 -5.07 19.64
CA ALA A 478 17.05 -3.91 19.31
C ALA A 478 18.56 -4.13 19.51
N LYS A 479 18.95 -5.06 20.39
CA LYS A 479 20.35 -5.42 20.64
C LYS A 479 20.90 -6.47 19.69
N LYS A 480 20.04 -7.21 19.00
CA LYS A 480 20.39 -8.46 18.29
C LYS A 480 20.02 -8.47 16.82
N THR A 481 19.27 -7.49 16.35
CA THR A 481 18.69 -7.46 15.01
C THR A 481 18.73 -6.05 14.44
N PRO A 482 18.87 -5.90 13.11
CA PRO A 482 18.79 -4.60 12.46
C PRO A 482 17.36 -4.09 12.41
N SER A 483 17.23 -2.77 12.41
CA SER A 483 15.95 -2.09 12.18
C SER A 483 15.73 -1.88 10.67
N VAL A 484 14.49 -2.04 10.21
CA VAL A 484 14.09 -1.70 8.82
C VAL A 484 14.35 -0.21 8.53
N TRP A 485 14.25 0.65 9.55
CA TRP A 485 14.53 2.07 9.40
C TRP A 485 16.00 2.37 9.15
N SER A 486 16.91 1.53 9.66
CA SER A 486 18.34 1.65 9.36
C SER A 486 18.58 1.48 7.86
N TYR A 487 17.97 0.45 7.25
CA TYR A 487 18.06 0.23 5.81
C TYR A 487 17.48 1.41 5.03
N ILE A 488 16.24 1.81 5.36
CA ILE A 488 15.52 2.89 4.65
C ILE A 488 16.31 4.19 4.67
N LEU A 489 16.87 4.58 5.82
CA LEU A 489 17.60 5.84 5.95
C LEU A 489 18.97 5.81 5.25
N ASP A 490 19.62 4.64 5.16
CA ASP A 490 20.86 4.48 4.37
C ASP A 490 20.60 4.42 2.85
N HIS A 491 19.38 4.03 2.44
CA HIS A 491 19.01 3.80 1.03
C HIS A 491 17.86 4.72 0.57
N THR A 492 17.80 5.94 1.10
CA THR A 492 16.71 6.91 0.81
C THR A 492 16.49 7.16 -0.69
N ALA A 493 17.55 7.09 -1.51
CA ALA A 493 17.46 7.27 -2.95
C ALA A 493 16.53 6.26 -3.65
N GLU A 494 16.44 5.02 -3.15
CA GLU A 494 15.54 3.98 -3.69
C GLU A 494 14.06 4.33 -3.50
N PHE A 495 13.78 5.08 -2.44
CA PHE A 495 12.44 5.38 -1.98
C PHE A 495 11.97 6.78 -2.36
N LEU A 496 12.86 7.64 -2.85
CA LEU A 496 12.56 9.03 -3.12
C LEU A 496 11.57 9.19 -4.28
N ASN A 497 10.55 10.00 -4.06
CA ASN A 497 9.71 10.59 -5.09
C ASN A 497 10.33 11.93 -5.52
N PRO A 498 10.91 12.03 -6.72
CA PRO A 498 11.58 13.25 -7.17
C PRO A 498 10.60 14.37 -7.56
N LEU A 499 9.30 14.10 -7.57
CA LEU A 499 8.27 15.11 -7.77
C LEU A 499 7.80 15.75 -6.45
N TYR A 500 8.34 15.30 -5.31
CA TYR A 500 7.93 15.79 -4.00
C TYR A 500 8.07 17.31 -3.88
N ARG A 501 6.99 17.93 -3.39
CA ARG A 501 6.90 19.31 -2.98
C ARG A 501 6.21 19.34 -1.63
N GLU A 502 6.82 20.01 -0.67
CA GLU A 502 6.19 20.20 0.63
C GLU A 502 4.90 21.01 0.46
N ARG A 503 3.79 20.42 0.93
CA ARG A 503 2.47 21.07 0.99
C ARG A 503 2.06 21.15 2.45
N THR A 504 2.02 22.36 3.01
CA THR A 504 1.73 22.56 4.43
C THR A 504 0.23 22.55 4.76
N SER A 505 -0.63 22.73 3.75
CA SER A 505 -2.08 22.70 3.93
C SER A 505 -2.60 21.29 4.22
N LEU A 506 -3.78 21.24 4.84
CA LEU A 506 -4.61 20.04 4.93
C LEU A 506 -4.79 19.41 3.54
N LEU A 507 -4.63 18.09 3.43
CA LEU A 507 -4.98 17.35 2.22
C LEU A 507 -6.48 17.03 2.23
N GLN A 508 -7.25 17.74 1.41
CA GLN A 508 -8.68 17.49 1.22
C GLN A 508 -8.91 16.28 0.31
N PHE A 509 -8.71 15.09 0.86
CA PHE A 509 -8.83 13.82 0.14
C PHE A 509 -10.31 13.46 -0.15
N ASN A 510 -10.61 13.04 -1.38
CA ASN A 510 -11.92 12.48 -1.70
C ASN A 510 -11.94 10.98 -1.39
N ALA A 511 -12.68 10.62 -0.33
CA ALA A 511 -12.78 9.26 0.18
C ALA A 511 -13.99 8.47 -0.34
N ASP A 512 -14.66 8.95 -1.39
CA ASP A 512 -15.73 8.22 -2.05
C ASP A 512 -15.18 6.94 -2.70
N LYS A 513 -15.93 5.85 -2.58
CA LYS A 513 -15.52 4.52 -3.03
C LYS A 513 -15.21 4.52 -4.53
N GLU A 514 -15.96 5.30 -5.31
CA GLU A 514 -15.81 5.52 -6.75
C GLU A 514 -14.49 6.21 -7.11
N ARG A 515 -13.85 6.88 -6.16
CA ARG A 515 -12.53 7.52 -6.29
C ARG A 515 -11.38 6.67 -5.76
N LEU A 516 -11.68 5.48 -5.24
CA LEU A 516 -10.67 4.51 -4.83
C LEU A 516 -10.41 3.51 -5.96
N ARG A 517 -9.19 3.00 -6.03
CA ARG A 517 -8.80 1.96 -7.01
C ARG A 517 -8.11 0.80 -6.32
N LEU A 518 -8.13 -0.37 -6.95
CA LEU A 518 -7.34 -1.51 -6.44
C LEU A 518 -5.86 -1.14 -6.45
N TRP A 519 -5.12 -1.42 -5.38
CA TRP A 519 -3.66 -1.29 -5.39
C TRP A 519 -3.00 -2.41 -6.23
N SER A 520 -3.09 -2.28 -7.55
CA SER A 520 -2.75 -3.33 -8.51
C SER A 520 -1.30 -3.77 -8.42
N ALA A 521 -0.37 -2.86 -8.14
CA ALA A 521 1.05 -3.17 -7.93
C ALA A 521 1.33 -3.98 -6.66
N PHE A 522 0.37 -4.07 -5.72
CA PHE A 522 0.45 -5.00 -4.60
C PHE A 522 -0.37 -6.27 -4.85
N TYR A 523 -1.66 -6.13 -5.15
CA TYR A 523 -2.58 -7.28 -5.23
C TYR A 523 -2.39 -8.15 -6.46
N LEU A 524 -1.90 -7.60 -7.58
CA LEU A 524 -1.72 -8.31 -8.85
C LEU A 524 -0.25 -8.61 -9.17
N ARG A 525 0.69 -8.18 -8.32
CA ARG A 525 2.14 -8.28 -8.55
C ARG A 525 2.64 -9.70 -8.78
N HIS A 526 1.99 -10.68 -8.16
CA HIS A 526 2.34 -12.09 -8.27
C HIS A 526 1.81 -12.69 -9.56
N ARG A 527 0.56 -12.37 -9.89
CA ARG A 527 -0.09 -12.78 -11.13
C ARG A 527 0.63 -12.25 -12.36
N CYS A 528 1.18 -11.03 -12.27
CA CYS A 528 1.83 -10.34 -13.38
C CYS A 528 3.36 -10.32 -13.28
N ARG A 529 3.97 -11.04 -12.33
CA ARG A 529 5.41 -10.95 -12.03
C ARG A 529 6.30 -11.16 -13.25
N PHE A 530 6.03 -12.20 -14.04
CA PHE A 530 6.84 -12.51 -15.21
C PHE A 530 6.72 -11.42 -16.29
N SER A 531 5.52 -10.87 -16.50
CA SER A 531 5.34 -9.73 -17.41
C SER A 531 6.12 -8.51 -16.91
N LEU A 532 6.07 -8.21 -15.61
CA LEU A 532 6.81 -7.10 -15.01
C LEU A 532 8.33 -7.27 -15.16
N LEU A 533 8.87 -8.47 -14.89
CA LEU A 533 10.30 -8.75 -15.08
C LEU A 533 10.73 -8.64 -16.55
N LYS A 534 9.88 -9.07 -17.49
CA LYS A 534 10.15 -8.91 -18.93
C LYS A 534 10.18 -7.44 -19.34
N VAL A 535 9.26 -6.62 -18.82
CA VAL A 535 9.23 -5.18 -19.09
C VAL A 535 10.47 -4.50 -18.51
N ASP A 536 10.85 -4.83 -17.28
CA ASP A 536 12.04 -4.25 -16.62
C ASP A 536 13.32 -4.53 -17.44
N LYS A 537 13.53 -5.79 -17.83
CA LYS A 537 14.63 -6.20 -18.70
C LYS A 537 14.58 -5.50 -20.06
N ALA A 538 13.39 -5.28 -20.61
CA ALA A 538 13.21 -4.59 -21.89
C ALA A 538 13.55 -3.09 -21.79
N ILE A 539 13.19 -2.41 -20.69
CA ILE A 539 13.55 -1.01 -20.42
C ILE A 539 15.08 -0.88 -20.31
N GLN A 540 15.73 -1.72 -19.51
CA GLN A 540 17.20 -1.73 -19.37
C GLN A 540 17.89 -1.98 -20.72
N THR A 541 17.36 -2.92 -21.52
CA THR A 541 17.88 -3.22 -22.85
C THR A 541 17.69 -2.04 -23.81
N ALA A 542 16.51 -1.41 -23.79
CA ALA A 542 16.20 -0.24 -24.62
C ALA A 542 17.15 0.91 -24.31
N PHE A 543 17.40 1.19 -23.04
CA PHE A 543 18.37 2.19 -22.61
C PHE A 543 19.78 1.90 -23.14
N SER A 544 20.28 0.67 -22.96
CA SER A 544 21.62 0.29 -23.44
C SER A 544 21.79 0.37 -24.96
N LYS A 545 20.69 0.26 -25.71
CA LYS A 545 20.68 0.25 -27.18
C LYS A 545 20.21 1.57 -27.80
N GLY A 546 19.85 2.57 -26.99
CA GLY A 546 19.33 3.86 -27.46
C GLY A 546 17.98 3.75 -28.18
N VAL A 547 17.12 2.81 -27.78
CA VAL A 547 15.80 2.60 -28.39
C VAL A 547 14.86 3.71 -27.93
N ASN A 548 14.35 4.47 -28.90
CA ASN A 548 13.51 5.65 -28.71
C ASN A 548 12.00 5.36 -28.74
N SER A 549 11.58 4.11 -28.97
CA SER A 549 10.17 3.70 -28.94
C SER A 549 9.99 2.45 -28.07
N LEU A 550 9.16 2.54 -27.04
CA LEU A 550 8.86 1.44 -26.12
C LEU A 550 7.49 0.84 -26.46
N GLU A 551 7.45 -0.46 -26.74
CA GLU A 551 6.24 -1.19 -27.09
C GLU A 551 5.93 -2.26 -26.03
N PHE A 552 4.94 -1.98 -25.20
CA PHE A 552 4.52 -2.78 -24.05
C PHE A 552 3.02 -3.06 -24.05
N SER A 553 2.37 -3.03 -25.22
CA SER A 553 0.95 -3.34 -25.31
C SER A 553 0.63 -4.80 -25.00
N SER A 554 -0.58 -5.06 -24.48
CA SER A 554 -1.13 -6.40 -24.25
C SER A 554 -0.31 -7.32 -23.32
N LEU A 555 0.52 -6.76 -22.43
CA LEU A 555 1.36 -7.53 -21.48
C LEU A 555 0.66 -7.86 -20.15
N LYS A 556 -0.53 -7.31 -19.93
CA LYS A 556 -1.33 -7.46 -18.70
C LYS A 556 -0.58 -6.97 -17.46
N ILE A 557 0.22 -5.92 -17.61
CA ILE A 557 0.95 -5.32 -16.48
C ILE A 557 0.05 -4.36 -15.67
N PRO A 558 0.09 -4.41 -14.33
CA PRO A 558 -0.64 -3.50 -13.44
C PRO A 558 0.06 -2.16 -13.20
N SER A 559 1.36 -2.11 -13.48
CA SER A 559 2.22 -0.94 -13.34
C SER A 559 3.42 -1.07 -14.28
N MET A 560 4.13 0.03 -14.52
CA MET A 560 5.48 -0.05 -15.12
C MET A 560 6.51 -0.36 -14.03
N PRO A 561 7.48 -1.27 -14.28
CA PRO A 561 8.66 -1.44 -13.44
C PRO A 561 9.49 -0.15 -13.38
N CYS A 562 10.20 0.04 -12.26
CA CYS A 562 11.07 1.20 -12.01
C CYS A 562 10.33 2.56 -12.00
N GLU A 563 9.54 2.80 -10.96
CA GLU A 563 8.91 4.11 -10.71
C GLU A 563 9.89 5.18 -10.20
N THR A 564 11.20 4.87 -10.09
CA THR A 564 12.17 5.86 -9.62
C THR A 564 12.45 6.87 -10.74
N ALA A 565 11.90 8.08 -10.60
CA ALA A 565 12.11 9.15 -11.57
C ALA A 565 13.55 9.76 -11.54
N GLN A 566 14.51 9.05 -10.90
CA GLN A 566 15.95 9.26 -11.10
C GLN A 566 16.47 8.59 -12.39
N ASN A 567 15.66 7.77 -13.06
CA ASN A 567 16.07 7.08 -14.26
C ASN A 567 16.24 8.05 -15.45
N GLN A 568 17.50 8.42 -15.73
CA GLN A 568 17.92 9.02 -17.01
C GLN A 568 17.61 8.10 -18.21
N GLU A 569 17.18 6.86 -17.93
CA GLU A 569 16.90 5.83 -18.91
C GLU A 569 15.79 6.21 -19.90
N LEU A 570 14.80 7.01 -19.49
CA LEU A 570 13.66 7.34 -20.35
C LEU A 570 13.83 8.64 -21.13
N ILE A 571 14.86 9.46 -20.85
CA ILE A 571 15.02 10.81 -21.43
C ILE A 571 15.02 10.79 -22.96
N HIS A 572 15.57 9.74 -23.58
CA HIS A 572 15.69 9.61 -25.04
C HIS A 572 14.44 9.01 -25.72
N VAL A 573 13.45 8.57 -24.94
CA VAL A 573 12.24 7.92 -25.44
C VAL A 573 11.28 8.97 -26.02
N THR A 574 10.81 8.70 -27.23
CA THR A 574 9.92 9.58 -28.00
C THR A 574 8.52 8.99 -28.20
N SER A 575 8.38 7.67 -28.05
CA SER A 575 7.09 6.99 -28.17
C SER A 575 6.97 5.87 -27.13
N VAL A 576 5.82 5.80 -26.46
CA VAL A 576 5.50 4.74 -25.49
C VAL A 576 4.10 4.21 -25.78
N ASN A 577 4.00 2.89 -25.96
CA ASN A 577 2.73 2.19 -26.08
C ASN A 577 2.54 1.22 -24.91
N LEU A 578 1.55 1.52 -24.07
CA LEU A 578 1.13 0.74 -22.90
C LEU A 578 -0.32 0.24 -23.06
N SER A 579 -0.82 0.16 -24.30
CA SER A 579 -2.23 -0.17 -24.55
C SER A 579 -2.60 -1.60 -24.14
N ASP A 580 -3.88 -1.86 -23.85
CA ASP A 580 -4.43 -3.20 -23.58
C ASP A 580 -3.82 -3.93 -22.37
N ASN A 581 -3.37 -3.15 -21.38
CA ASN A 581 -2.85 -3.64 -20.10
C ASN A 581 -3.93 -3.56 -19.01
N ILE A 582 -3.53 -3.51 -17.74
CA ILE A 582 -4.43 -3.39 -16.58
C ILE A 582 -3.97 -2.25 -15.66
N LEU A 583 -3.38 -1.21 -16.26
CA LEU A 583 -2.94 0.00 -15.55
C LEU A 583 -4.16 0.74 -15.03
N ASN A 584 -4.12 1.21 -13.79
CA ASN A 584 -5.18 2.06 -13.22
C ASN A 584 -4.70 3.46 -12.85
N LYS A 585 -3.48 3.79 -13.27
CA LYS A 585 -2.84 5.11 -13.20
C LYS A 585 -1.88 5.27 -14.38
N ILE A 586 -1.58 6.52 -14.73
CA ILE A 586 -0.42 6.81 -15.60
C ILE A 586 0.85 6.59 -14.75
N PRO A 587 1.81 5.77 -15.20
CA PRO A 587 3.03 5.55 -14.43
C PRO A 587 3.82 6.85 -14.21
N LEU A 588 4.17 7.13 -12.95
CA LEU A 588 4.90 8.36 -12.58
C LEU A 588 6.27 8.45 -13.28
N SER A 589 6.91 7.31 -13.57
CA SER A 589 8.21 7.26 -14.24
C SER A 589 8.20 7.86 -15.65
N LEU A 590 7.04 7.95 -16.32
CA LEU A 590 6.93 8.60 -17.63
C LEU A 590 7.31 10.08 -17.58
N ILE A 591 7.30 10.71 -16.41
CA ILE A 591 7.74 12.09 -16.24
C ILE A 591 9.22 12.31 -16.60
N ALA A 592 10.02 11.25 -16.62
CA ALA A 592 11.42 11.27 -17.03
C ALA A 592 11.60 11.28 -18.57
N ALA A 593 10.57 10.91 -19.34
CA ALA A 593 10.59 10.85 -20.79
C ALA A 593 10.38 12.23 -21.44
N THR A 594 11.23 13.21 -21.14
CA THR A 594 11.03 14.62 -21.53
C THR A 594 10.94 14.89 -23.04
N ASN A 595 11.39 13.94 -23.88
CA ASN A 595 11.29 14.01 -25.35
C ASN A 595 10.09 13.23 -25.92
N LEU A 596 9.15 12.79 -25.09
CA LEU A 596 7.99 12.00 -25.49
C LEU A 596 7.05 12.80 -26.41
N LYS A 597 6.81 12.26 -27.60
CA LYS A 597 5.90 12.79 -28.63
C LYS A 597 4.60 12.01 -28.73
N SER A 598 4.64 10.71 -28.45
CA SER A 598 3.46 9.84 -28.55
C SER A 598 3.33 8.96 -27.32
N LEU A 599 2.17 9.02 -26.67
CA LEU A 599 1.81 8.17 -25.54
C LEU A 599 0.47 7.49 -25.80
N SER A 600 0.47 6.16 -25.82
CA SER A 600 -0.75 5.37 -25.88
C SER A 600 -0.93 4.56 -24.60
N ILE A 601 -2.03 4.78 -23.89
CA ILE A 601 -2.46 4.01 -22.71
C ILE A 601 -3.92 3.55 -22.92
N SER A 602 -4.32 3.34 -24.18
CA SER A 602 -5.65 2.85 -24.54
C SER A 602 -5.95 1.48 -23.92
N GLY A 603 -7.21 1.18 -23.60
CA GLY A 603 -7.61 -0.16 -23.16
C GLY A 603 -7.07 -0.56 -21.78
N ASN A 604 -7.03 0.39 -20.84
CA ASN A 604 -6.58 0.19 -19.47
C ASN A 604 -7.75 0.44 -18.47
N LEU A 605 -7.45 0.59 -17.18
CA LEU A 605 -8.41 0.71 -16.08
C LEU A 605 -8.25 2.06 -15.34
N ILE A 606 -7.87 3.14 -16.02
CA ILE A 606 -7.59 4.44 -15.38
C ILE A 606 -8.90 5.18 -15.10
N PRO A 607 -9.26 5.46 -13.82
CA PRO A 607 -10.50 6.15 -13.48
C PRO A 607 -10.37 7.68 -13.44
N PHE A 608 -9.18 8.19 -13.14
CA PHE A 608 -8.86 9.62 -13.10
C PHE A 608 -7.34 9.82 -13.15
N ILE A 609 -6.92 11.06 -13.41
CA ILE A 609 -5.53 11.53 -13.34
C ILE A 609 -5.47 12.63 -12.28
N ALA A 610 -4.54 12.54 -11.31
CA ALA A 610 -4.40 13.57 -10.28
C ALA A 610 -4.01 14.92 -10.90
N GLU A 611 -4.64 16.00 -10.45
CA GLU A 611 -4.48 17.32 -11.05
C GLU A 611 -3.05 17.86 -10.95
N ASP A 612 -2.42 17.73 -9.77
CA ASP A 612 -1.06 18.21 -9.55
C ASP A 612 -0.01 17.39 -10.32
N TYR A 613 -0.28 16.11 -10.55
CA TYR A 613 0.51 15.30 -11.48
C TYR A 613 0.31 15.73 -12.92
N LEU A 614 -0.93 15.92 -13.39
CA LEU A 614 -1.19 16.35 -14.76
C LEU A 614 -0.56 17.72 -15.05
N ASP A 615 -0.64 18.65 -14.09
CA ASP A 615 0.05 19.93 -14.18
C ASP A 615 1.57 19.75 -14.37
N GLU A 616 2.22 18.96 -13.51
CA GLU A 616 3.67 18.73 -13.63
C GLU A 616 4.04 17.95 -14.90
N PHE A 617 3.21 16.99 -15.30
CA PHE A 617 3.41 16.18 -16.49
C PHE A 617 3.33 17.02 -17.77
N THR A 618 2.36 17.95 -17.87
CA THR A 618 2.24 18.87 -19.02
C THR A 618 3.40 19.86 -19.11
N LYS A 619 3.98 20.28 -17.96
CA LYS A 619 5.17 21.14 -17.93
C LYS A 619 6.42 20.43 -18.44
N ARG A 620 6.62 19.17 -18.07
CA ARG A 620 7.82 18.39 -18.42
C ARG A 620 7.76 17.77 -19.79
N ILE A 621 6.59 17.32 -20.22
CA ILE A 621 6.36 16.67 -21.52
C ILE A 621 5.64 17.64 -22.47
N SER A 622 6.21 18.83 -22.64
CA SER A 622 5.57 19.91 -23.42
C SER A 622 5.51 19.64 -24.94
N GLY A 623 6.31 18.70 -25.43
CA GLY A 623 6.38 18.29 -26.84
C GLY A 623 5.46 17.13 -27.24
N LEU A 624 4.50 16.75 -26.40
CA LEU A 624 3.58 15.64 -26.71
C LEU A 624 2.66 16.00 -27.89
N GLU A 625 2.69 15.20 -28.94
CA GLU A 625 1.91 15.37 -30.18
C GLU A 625 0.67 14.45 -30.21
N THR A 626 0.74 13.27 -29.58
CA THR A 626 -0.36 12.30 -29.56
C THR A 626 -0.54 11.71 -28.17
N LEU A 627 -1.76 11.81 -27.64
CA LEU A 627 -2.18 11.19 -26.39
C LEU A 627 -3.42 10.33 -26.63
N ASP A 628 -3.26 9.02 -26.48
CA ASP A 628 -4.35 8.04 -26.61
C ASP A 628 -4.72 7.47 -25.24
N LEU A 629 -5.90 7.83 -24.77
CA LEU A 629 -6.53 7.41 -23.51
C LEU A 629 -7.86 6.66 -23.76
N ASN A 630 -8.08 6.15 -24.98
CA ASN A 630 -9.29 5.42 -25.35
C ASN A 630 -9.55 4.24 -24.41
N CYS A 631 -10.82 3.85 -24.27
CA CYS A 631 -11.26 2.64 -23.59
C CYS A 631 -10.68 2.49 -22.18
N ASN A 632 -10.73 3.57 -21.39
CA ASN A 632 -10.37 3.58 -19.96
C ASN A 632 -11.64 3.74 -19.10
N GLN A 633 -11.52 4.25 -17.87
CA GLN A 633 -12.64 4.48 -16.96
C GLN A 633 -12.72 5.95 -16.51
N ILE A 634 -12.18 6.86 -17.32
CA ILE A 634 -11.98 8.26 -16.91
C ILE A 634 -13.33 8.94 -16.69
N ILE A 635 -13.61 9.35 -15.45
CA ILE A 635 -14.88 9.99 -15.04
C ILE A 635 -14.81 11.51 -15.27
N GLU A 636 -13.64 12.09 -15.05
CA GLU A 636 -13.35 13.51 -15.27
C GLU A 636 -11.91 13.68 -15.76
N LEU A 637 -11.67 14.78 -16.49
CA LEU A 637 -10.34 15.19 -16.91
C LEU A 637 -10.13 16.64 -16.50
N SER A 638 -9.01 16.93 -15.83
CA SER A 638 -8.72 18.28 -15.34
C SER A 638 -8.29 19.22 -16.47
N ASP A 639 -8.60 20.51 -16.32
CA ASP A 639 -8.30 21.57 -17.30
C ASP A 639 -6.80 21.71 -17.61
N TYR A 640 -5.92 21.22 -16.74
CA TYR A 640 -4.48 21.16 -17.01
C TYR A 640 -4.13 20.44 -18.33
N ILE A 641 -5.01 19.56 -18.84
CA ILE A 641 -4.79 18.89 -20.14
C ILE A 641 -4.59 19.90 -21.29
N CYS A 642 -5.22 21.07 -21.24
CA CYS A 642 -5.13 22.12 -22.26
C CYS A 642 -3.75 22.79 -22.36
N ARG A 643 -2.82 22.43 -21.46
CA ARG A 643 -1.45 22.93 -21.45
C ARG A 643 -0.53 22.23 -22.44
N PHE A 644 -0.93 21.09 -23.00
CA PHE A 644 -0.19 20.46 -24.10
C PHE A 644 -0.34 21.26 -25.40
N LYS A 645 0.46 22.31 -25.56
CA LYS A 645 0.38 23.22 -26.72
C LYS A 645 0.73 22.58 -28.06
N GLN A 646 1.51 21.50 -28.05
CA GLN A 646 1.93 20.76 -29.23
C GLN A 646 1.01 19.57 -29.55
N LEU A 647 -0.04 19.34 -28.77
CA LEU A 647 -0.90 18.16 -28.93
C LEU A 647 -1.72 18.29 -30.21
N GLN A 648 -1.55 17.33 -31.11
CA GLN A 648 -2.28 17.24 -32.37
C GLN A 648 -3.44 16.26 -32.28
N ARG A 649 -3.30 15.21 -31.46
CA ARG A 649 -4.32 14.16 -31.34
C ARG A 649 -4.60 13.83 -29.88
N LEU A 650 -5.84 14.05 -29.46
CA LEU A 650 -6.35 13.68 -28.15
C LEU A 650 -7.49 12.67 -28.32
N LYS A 651 -7.26 11.44 -27.86
CA LYS A 651 -8.24 10.36 -27.97
C LYS A 651 -8.72 9.92 -26.59
N LEU A 652 -10.03 10.02 -26.38
CA LEU A 652 -10.76 9.78 -25.14
C LEU A 652 -12.00 8.91 -25.37
N HIS A 653 -12.09 8.23 -26.52
CA HIS A 653 -13.20 7.35 -26.88
C HIS A 653 -13.47 6.31 -25.80
N GLY A 654 -14.74 6.00 -25.49
CA GLY A 654 -15.09 4.88 -24.61
C GLY A 654 -14.65 5.06 -23.16
N ASN A 655 -14.83 6.25 -22.61
CA ASN A 655 -14.61 6.58 -21.19
C ASN A 655 -15.95 6.90 -20.49
N LEU A 656 -15.92 7.47 -19.29
CA LEU A 656 -17.09 7.81 -18.48
C LEU A 656 -17.22 9.33 -18.27
N LEU A 657 -16.66 10.15 -19.17
CA LEU A 657 -16.66 11.60 -19.03
C LEU A 657 -18.09 12.15 -19.09
N SER A 658 -18.48 12.91 -18.06
CA SER A 658 -19.77 13.62 -18.02
C SER A 658 -19.70 15.04 -18.58
N ALA A 659 -18.50 15.63 -18.59
CA ALA A 659 -18.20 16.94 -19.14
C ALA A 659 -16.79 16.95 -19.75
N LEU A 660 -16.50 17.95 -20.58
CA LEU A 660 -15.18 18.18 -21.17
C LEU A 660 -14.39 19.21 -20.34
N PRO A 661 -13.06 19.08 -20.27
CA PRO A 661 -12.20 20.12 -19.71
C PRO A 661 -12.18 21.36 -20.61
N ASP A 662 -11.57 22.44 -20.11
CA ASP A 662 -11.20 23.58 -20.93
C ASP A 662 -10.40 23.13 -22.17
N LEU A 663 -10.89 23.48 -23.36
CA LEU A 663 -10.25 23.17 -24.64
C LEU A 663 -9.51 24.37 -25.25
N SER A 664 -9.68 25.58 -24.69
CA SER A 664 -9.16 26.84 -25.25
C SER A 664 -7.63 26.86 -25.36
N GLY A 665 -6.95 26.03 -24.57
CA GLY A 665 -5.51 25.92 -24.57
C GLY A 665 -4.90 25.14 -25.76
N PHE A 666 -5.69 24.38 -26.52
CA PHE A 666 -5.18 23.54 -27.60
C PHE A 666 -5.00 24.31 -28.92
N SER A 667 -3.77 24.72 -29.24
CA SER A 667 -3.47 25.47 -30.47
C SER A 667 -3.24 24.60 -31.71
N GLU A 668 -2.68 23.40 -31.53
CA GLU A 668 -2.26 22.52 -32.65
C GLU A 668 -3.16 21.30 -32.83
N LEU A 669 -4.30 21.22 -32.12
CA LEU A 669 -5.13 20.03 -32.11
C LEU A 669 -5.88 19.85 -33.44
N VAL A 670 -5.64 18.70 -34.07
CA VAL A 670 -6.19 18.28 -35.37
C VAL A 670 -7.31 17.23 -35.18
N GLU A 671 -7.13 16.32 -34.22
CA GLU A 671 -8.07 15.23 -33.93
C GLU A 671 -8.47 15.26 -32.45
N LEU A 672 -9.79 15.34 -32.21
CA LEU A 672 -10.40 15.15 -30.91
C LEU A 672 -11.43 14.03 -30.99
N ASP A 673 -11.15 12.91 -30.33
CA ASP A 673 -12.11 11.80 -30.20
C ASP A 673 -12.62 11.71 -28.77
N ILE A 674 -13.91 12.01 -28.57
CA ILE A 674 -14.61 11.90 -27.29
C ILE A 674 -15.84 10.99 -27.41
N GLY A 675 -15.91 10.15 -28.45
CA GLY A 675 -17.06 9.29 -28.68
C GLY A 675 -17.25 8.24 -27.57
N GLY A 676 -18.47 7.76 -27.33
CA GLY A 676 -18.70 6.71 -26.33
C GLY A 676 -18.49 7.17 -24.88
N ASN A 677 -18.81 8.43 -24.57
CA ASN A 677 -18.76 9.01 -23.22
C ASN A 677 -20.18 9.35 -22.73
N GLN A 678 -20.30 10.13 -21.66
CA GLN A 678 -21.56 10.60 -21.08
C GLN A 678 -21.72 12.12 -21.21
N VAL A 679 -21.01 12.76 -22.14
CA VAL A 679 -21.00 14.21 -22.31
C VAL A 679 -22.37 14.67 -22.82
N ASN A 680 -22.94 15.67 -22.15
CA ASN A 680 -24.24 16.24 -22.50
C ASN A 680 -24.14 17.63 -23.16
N VAL A 681 -23.04 18.35 -22.96
CA VAL A 681 -22.80 19.70 -23.48
C VAL A 681 -21.42 19.77 -24.12
N ILE A 682 -21.34 20.33 -25.32
CA ILE A 682 -20.08 20.63 -26.00
C ILE A 682 -19.71 22.10 -25.72
N PRO A 683 -18.50 22.40 -25.20
CA PRO A 683 -18.05 23.76 -24.93
C PRO A 683 -17.94 24.57 -26.23
N SER A 684 -18.33 25.85 -26.18
CA SER A 684 -18.28 26.78 -27.34
C SER A 684 -16.86 27.01 -27.88
N GLU A 685 -15.86 26.73 -27.04
CA GLU A 685 -14.44 26.76 -27.32
C GLU A 685 -14.07 25.88 -28.51
N ILE A 686 -14.81 24.79 -28.76
CA ILE A 686 -14.57 23.87 -29.88
C ILE A 686 -14.69 24.57 -31.24
N PHE A 687 -15.56 25.57 -31.36
CA PHE A 687 -15.75 26.35 -32.59
C PHE A 687 -14.63 27.36 -32.83
N CYS A 688 -13.84 27.67 -31.79
CA CYS A 688 -12.67 28.52 -31.91
C CYS A 688 -11.40 27.73 -32.32
N MET A 689 -11.47 26.40 -32.41
CA MET A 689 -10.34 25.53 -32.74
C MET A 689 -10.11 25.48 -34.26
N THR A 690 -9.31 26.40 -34.80
CA THR A 690 -9.13 26.57 -36.26
C THR A 690 -8.39 25.42 -36.96
N ASN A 691 -7.63 24.62 -36.22
CA ASN A 691 -6.83 23.51 -36.76
C ASN A 691 -7.55 22.15 -36.65
N LEU A 692 -8.73 22.10 -36.03
CA LEU A 692 -9.45 20.85 -35.80
C LEU A 692 -10.07 20.32 -37.10
N GLU A 693 -9.58 19.17 -37.57
CA GLU A 693 -10.05 18.52 -38.80
C GLU A 693 -11.01 17.35 -38.51
N VAL A 694 -10.79 16.66 -37.38
CA VAL A 694 -11.56 15.46 -37.01
C VAL A 694 -12.12 15.64 -35.60
N LEU A 695 -13.44 15.64 -35.49
CA LEU A 695 -14.18 15.68 -34.23
C LEU A 695 -15.13 14.49 -34.14
N ASN A 696 -14.84 13.54 -33.26
CA ASN A 696 -15.73 12.41 -32.97
C ASN A 696 -16.46 12.62 -31.65
N ILE A 697 -17.77 12.87 -31.73
CA ILE A 697 -18.68 13.05 -30.57
C ILE A 697 -19.75 11.96 -30.48
N SER A 698 -19.62 10.89 -31.28
CA SER A 698 -20.64 9.82 -31.36
C SER A 698 -20.91 9.15 -30.01
N SER A 699 -22.08 8.54 -29.84
CA SER A 699 -22.40 7.75 -28.63
C SER A 699 -22.20 8.50 -27.31
N ASN A 700 -22.66 9.75 -27.25
CA ASN A 700 -22.73 10.59 -26.05
C ASN A 700 -24.19 10.88 -25.67
N SER A 701 -24.41 11.60 -24.56
CA SER A 701 -25.73 11.94 -24.01
C SER A 701 -26.23 13.33 -24.44
N MET A 702 -25.75 13.85 -25.57
CA MET A 702 -26.11 15.18 -26.05
C MET A 702 -27.56 15.25 -26.52
N THR A 703 -28.28 16.27 -26.06
CA THR A 703 -29.66 16.57 -26.51
C THR A 703 -29.71 17.77 -27.46
N LEU A 704 -28.69 18.62 -27.44
CA LEU A 704 -28.57 19.84 -28.24
C LEU A 704 -27.11 20.01 -28.70
N LEU A 705 -26.91 20.52 -29.92
CA LEU A 705 -25.62 21.05 -30.35
C LEU A 705 -25.55 22.54 -29.99
N PRO A 706 -24.38 23.10 -29.65
CA PRO A 706 -24.24 24.53 -29.41
C PRO A 706 -24.58 25.33 -30.68
N GLU A 707 -25.11 26.55 -30.50
CA GLU A 707 -25.51 27.46 -31.60
C GLU A 707 -24.35 28.01 -32.43
#